data_AF-A0A1C6D422-F1
#
_entry.id   AF-A0A1C6D422-F1
#
_cell.length_a   1.000
_cell.length_b   1.000
_cell.length_c   1.000
_cell.angle_alpha   90.00
_cell.angle_beta   90.00
_cell.angle_gamma   90.00
#
_symmetry.space_group_name_H-M   'P 1'
#
loop_
_entity.id
_entity.type
_entity.pdbx_description
1 polymer ?
#
loop_
_entity_poly.entity_id
_entity_poly.type
_entity_poly.pdbx_seq_one_letter_code
_entity_poly.pdbx_strand_id
1 'polypeptide(L)'
;MNNCFIDNRYSIIKQLSAEGNMSDVYLCNDVKTNQACAIKLFKKFSDSEETKNLEKTIFYREVETLQRVDHENIVKYIDCGIDSVLDKFYIVLEYVDGENLSEGFDKIIIESEYRKLELCEQMASGLEHLHKKNIIHRDIKPSNIMLDSNGNIKIIDFGISKFIETFYNDCTVISFKTPRYCSPEQKEGKDITKKSDIYSLGLVFYEIFKNERIDESRNICSSDLPLSVNEILSKMLKPEESLRYDSISEVLNDIRLYKKKLNQKKYIVLPITKEVTRQLFIRDKIEKDDINNAKIYVQKDLNGKAYLTSKQGAKDEFKLIGKEYLYICKINKMQQDRFIVVTLQTLNNADLASLKENAYELPYTIEVKTYSNNIRYTYEISSFKIINELLKFEEITKEKKEWDTQKQNIIKKWQTILRLQRKKLEQDKSSITYKSFDVDKDDDSIKVELKSSLPMEDIKFSIDDMLQMSTKGNSKKAIDVGYMRDYFNGILTIDLDADVDVDNISPYGEISINKNMVEVSLNRQEKALKSINYKDNVNPKISDIIFNPQSASSSLNQIISFTECHSNYMDESKLRSLGKALSADTMFLLQGPPGTGKTTFISELICQILDRDKNSKILIASQSNVAVDHSLSKTKELLPDIQLIRIGHKEKFSENVIDFTLDNFCKDWAEKVISKCDNALDNYKKQVNLDSSLQEKNLIIIEIEKLKQEIEFMTEEITHLKDKKEKMDVISEKWSNVNSIMDKMKLLLVKDNYSMEESNIGDILDKFLLDLTFIDDKLNIIIEDSYEISNSLAEINKEIMLLSNEMNEKKKDILEWEKLLGLSESESYEECKKDIETKLAENKEDYDKFAKIELICKDWKKRVKQGDGLLQESLLDANIVGATCLGIASLGNRSGLVFDWVIIDEAGKATPTEILVPMCLGKKIILVGDHKQLPPVVDETLLKTESEISIKREDLEMSLFEYLEDSINNKCKDVLTQQYRMHPTIGNLISRIFYKETTLISETTKKSKCIPLRIYNNNAIVWLTTCKRKNNKEEQIGTTFMNSCEVDVIFEELEKINKELTVLNLKKEVAIIAGYHAQKDLIRRRIYTQNHQKFTNLKIEVNTVDAFQGRESDIVFYSIVRSNDEGKLGFLKDVRRLNVAFSRAKELLIVVGNHISASKKITIDNEENPFIEIIDYILENSTDCSLKEV
;
A
#
# COMPACT_ATOMS: atom_id res chain seq x y z
N MET A 1 39.54 -22.69 27.02
CA MET A 1 38.77 -22.47 25.79
C MET A 1 38.50 -20.98 25.74
N ASN A 2 39.16 -20.27 24.82
CA ASN A 2 39.04 -18.80 24.70
C ASN A 2 37.61 -18.44 24.29
N ASN A 3 37.01 -17.45 24.96
CA ASN A 3 35.66 -16.96 24.67
C ASN A 3 35.61 -16.41 23.23
N CYS A 4 35.05 -17.20 22.31
CA CYS A 4 34.82 -16.80 20.93
C CYS A 4 33.46 -16.10 20.86
N PHE A 5 33.42 -14.89 20.29
CA PHE A 5 32.19 -14.09 20.15
C PHE A 5 31.82 -13.95 18.67
N ILE A 6 30.53 -13.85 18.39
CA ILE A 6 30.00 -13.35 17.11
C ILE A 6 29.52 -11.92 17.33
N ASP A 7 29.97 -11.01 16.47
CA ASP A 7 29.70 -9.57 16.48
C ASP A 7 29.96 -8.90 17.85
N ASN A 8 30.97 -9.39 18.59
CA ASN A 8 31.29 -8.96 19.97
C ASN A 8 30.09 -8.96 20.95
N ARG A 9 28.97 -9.60 20.61
CA ARG A 9 27.72 -9.59 21.38
C ARG A 9 27.30 -10.98 21.79
N TYR A 10 27.49 -11.96 20.92
CA TYR A 10 26.97 -13.29 21.12
C TYR A 10 28.11 -14.23 21.50
N SER A 11 28.19 -14.62 22.78
CA SER A 11 29.23 -15.53 23.24
C SER A 11 28.88 -16.96 22.84
N ILE A 12 29.73 -17.61 22.05
CA ILE A 12 29.50 -18.98 21.59
C ILE A 12 29.58 -19.94 22.78
N ILE A 13 28.50 -20.71 23.00
CA ILE A 13 28.43 -21.76 24.02
C ILE A 13 28.86 -23.10 23.41
N LYS A 14 28.21 -23.50 22.31
CA LYS A 14 28.51 -24.73 21.57
C LYS A 14 28.07 -24.61 20.11
N GLN A 15 28.71 -25.36 19.22
CA GLN A 15 28.23 -25.51 17.86
C GLN A 15 27.07 -26.52 17.82
N LEU A 16 25.97 -26.17 17.14
CA LEU A 16 24.77 -27.01 17.00
C LEU A 16 24.81 -27.84 15.70
N SER A 17 25.35 -27.29 14.62
CA SER A 17 25.57 -28.03 13.36
C SER A 17 26.84 -27.56 12.65
N ALA A 18 27.63 -28.51 12.14
CA ALA A 18 28.93 -28.26 11.49
C ALA A 18 28.97 -28.65 9.99
N GLU A 19 27.92 -29.33 9.50
CA GLU A 19 27.91 -29.98 8.17
C GLU A 19 26.96 -29.31 7.14
N GLY A 20 26.47 -28.10 7.42
CA GLY A 20 25.65 -27.37 6.44
C GLY A 20 26.48 -26.90 5.23
N ASN A 21 26.04 -27.19 4.00
CA ASN A 21 26.72 -26.76 2.77
C ASN A 21 26.84 -25.22 2.64
N MET A 22 26.02 -24.44 3.35
CA MET A 22 25.89 -22.98 3.17
C MET A 22 26.01 -22.15 4.47
N SER A 23 25.90 -22.77 5.65
CA SER A 23 25.99 -22.08 6.94
C SER A 23 26.31 -23.05 8.08
N ASP A 24 26.92 -22.54 9.15
CA ASP A 24 27.10 -23.23 10.43
C ASP A 24 26.14 -22.64 11.48
N VAL A 25 25.62 -23.45 12.40
CA VAL A 25 24.70 -22.97 13.45
C VAL A 25 25.35 -23.13 14.83
N TYR A 26 25.30 -22.07 15.63
CA TYR A 26 25.89 -22.01 16.97
C TYR A 26 24.84 -21.68 18.03
N LEU A 27 24.90 -22.34 19.18
CA LEU A 27 24.22 -21.88 20.39
C LEU A 27 25.08 -20.80 21.03
N CYS A 28 24.50 -19.62 21.20
CA CYS A 28 25.15 -18.47 21.80
C CYS A 28 24.34 -17.93 22.99
N ASN A 29 25.01 -17.23 23.89
CA ASN A 29 24.36 -16.35 24.87
C ASN A 29 24.49 -14.91 24.37
N ASP A 30 23.37 -14.19 24.25
CA ASP A 30 23.41 -12.76 24.00
C ASP A 30 23.84 -12.04 25.29
N VAL A 31 25.03 -11.44 25.27
CA VAL A 31 25.61 -10.76 26.44
C VAL A 31 24.75 -9.58 26.90
N LYS A 32 23.94 -8.97 26.01
CA LYS A 32 23.07 -7.84 26.36
C LYS A 32 21.82 -8.28 27.12
N THR A 33 21.17 -9.35 26.68
CA THR A 33 19.88 -9.80 27.23
C THR A 33 20.01 -10.98 28.19
N ASN A 34 21.18 -11.62 28.22
CA ASN A 34 21.47 -12.85 28.94
C ASN A 34 20.50 -14.00 28.59
N GLN A 35 20.04 -14.04 27.33
CA GLN A 35 19.19 -15.08 26.78
C GLN A 35 19.97 -15.95 25.79
N ALA A 36 19.64 -17.25 25.75
CA ALA A 36 20.17 -18.18 24.79
C ALA A 36 19.53 -17.99 23.41
N CYS A 37 20.34 -17.99 22.35
CA CYS A 37 19.89 -17.85 20.96
C CYS A 37 20.66 -18.80 20.03
N ALA A 38 20.03 -19.19 18.93
CA ALA A 38 20.68 -19.93 17.85
C ALA A 38 21.15 -18.94 16.78
N ILE A 39 22.42 -18.98 16.41
CA ILE A 39 22.99 -18.10 15.38
C ILE A 39 23.40 -18.94 14.18
N LYS A 40 22.75 -18.68 13.05
CA LYS A 40 23.10 -19.24 11.74
C LYS A 40 24.10 -18.31 11.07
N LEU A 41 25.34 -18.76 10.93
CA LEU A 41 26.47 -18.04 10.35
C LEU A 41 26.75 -18.56 8.93
N PHE A 42 26.64 -17.72 7.92
CA PHE A 42 26.79 -18.14 6.52
C PHE A 42 28.25 -18.41 6.15
N LYS A 43 28.48 -19.45 5.34
CA LYS A 43 29.81 -19.78 4.80
C LYS A 43 30.11 -18.89 3.59
N LYS A 44 31.39 -18.55 3.42
CA LYS A 44 31.87 -17.78 2.26
C LYS A 44 32.01 -18.72 1.06
N PHE A 45 31.41 -18.38 -0.07
CA PHE A 45 31.37 -19.22 -1.27
C PHE A 45 32.58 -18.96 -2.20
N SER A 46 33.07 -17.71 -2.29
CA SER A 46 34.38 -17.34 -2.88
C SER A 46 34.70 -15.84 -2.63
N ASP A 47 35.86 -15.34 -3.10
CA ASP A 47 36.25 -13.93 -2.99
C ASP A 47 35.90 -13.05 -4.21
N SER A 48 35.20 -13.58 -5.23
CA SER A 48 34.82 -12.79 -6.41
C SER A 48 33.64 -11.83 -6.14
N GLU A 49 33.58 -10.72 -6.88
CA GLU A 49 32.54 -9.67 -6.72
C GLU A 49 31.11 -10.21 -6.96
N GLU A 50 30.97 -11.12 -7.93
CA GLU A 50 29.69 -11.73 -8.32
C GLU A 50 29.11 -12.64 -7.23
N THR A 51 29.96 -13.43 -6.56
CA THR A 51 29.54 -14.33 -5.47
C THR A 51 29.21 -13.57 -4.19
N LYS A 52 29.90 -12.45 -3.90
CA LYS A 52 29.52 -11.54 -2.79
C LYS A 52 28.13 -10.94 -2.96
N ASN A 53 27.76 -10.55 -4.18
CA ASN A 53 26.41 -10.07 -4.47
C ASN A 53 25.36 -11.17 -4.34
N LEU A 54 25.69 -12.40 -4.74
CA LEU A 54 24.84 -13.57 -4.55
C LEU A 54 24.62 -13.90 -3.06
N GLU A 55 25.70 -13.92 -2.26
CA GLU A 55 25.68 -14.12 -0.80
C GLU A 55 24.77 -13.11 -0.11
N LYS A 56 24.96 -11.83 -0.42
CA LYS A 56 24.15 -10.72 0.07
C LYS A 56 22.67 -10.90 -0.30
N THR A 57 22.40 -11.29 -1.55
CA THR A 57 21.03 -11.51 -2.04
C THR A 57 20.35 -12.69 -1.33
N ILE A 58 21.06 -13.81 -1.12
CA ILE A 58 20.55 -14.99 -0.41
C ILE A 58 20.24 -14.62 1.06
N PHE A 59 21.17 -13.96 1.74
CA PHE A 59 21.01 -13.52 3.12
C PHE A 59 19.78 -12.62 3.31
N TYR A 60 19.66 -11.54 2.52
CA TYR A 60 18.54 -10.60 2.69
C TYR A 60 17.19 -11.22 2.34
N ARG A 61 17.11 -12.14 1.38
CA ARG A 61 15.87 -12.89 1.08
C ARG A 61 15.45 -13.81 2.21
N GLU A 62 16.41 -14.47 2.87
CA GLU A 62 16.14 -15.31 4.03
C GLU A 62 15.66 -14.47 5.21
N VAL A 63 16.32 -13.34 5.49
CA VAL A 63 15.90 -12.37 6.53
C VAL A 63 14.51 -11.79 6.24
N GLU A 64 14.23 -11.35 5.02
CA GLU A 64 12.93 -10.78 4.62
C GLU A 64 11.79 -11.80 4.84
N THR A 65 12.04 -13.07 4.55
CA THR A 65 11.06 -14.15 4.75
C THR A 65 10.83 -14.40 6.24
N LEU A 66 11.91 -14.52 7.01
CA LEU A 66 11.88 -14.75 8.46
C LEU A 66 11.19 -13.60 9.24
N GLN A 67 11.44 -12.35 8.87
CA GLN A 67 10.82 -11.17 9.50
C GLN A 67 9.29 -11.12 9.32
N ARG A 68 8.76 -11.76 8.26
CA ARG A 68 7.33 -11.78 7.94
C ARG A 68 6.58 -12.90 8.64
N VAL A 69 7.26 -13.78 9.38
CA VAL A 69 6.68 -15.01 9.93
C VAL A 69 6.71 -14.95 11.46
N ASP A 70 5.53 -15.06 12.08
CA ASP A 70 5.37 -15.14 13.53
C ASP A 70 4.27 -16.16 13.86
N HIS A 71 4.66 -17.32 14.36
CA HIS A 71 3.78 -18.44 14.66
C HIS A 71 4.40 -19.37 15.70
N GLU A 72 3.58 -19.92 16.60
CA GLU A 72 4.05 -20.77 17.71
C GLU A 72 4.88 -21.97 17.25
N ASN A 73 4.46 -22.65 16.17
CA ASN A 73 5.14 -23.82 15.60
C ASN A 73 6.21 -23.49 14.54
N ILE A 74 6.70 -22.25 14.51
CA ILE A 74 7.79 -21.83 13.64
C ILE A 74 8.86 -21.15 14.49
N VAL A 75 10.13 -21.32 14.15
CA VAL A 75 11.23 -20.65 14.84
C VAL A 75 11.14 -19.12 14.69
N LYS A 76 11.22 -18.42 15.81
CA LYS A 76 11.16 -16.97 15.87
C LYS A 76 12.47 -16.32 15.44
N TYR A 77 12.37 -15.36 14.53
CA TYR A 77 13.46 -14.45 14.18
C TYR A 77 13.70 -13.42 15.30
N ILE A 78 14.97 -13.19 15.66
CA ILE A 78 15.38 -12.23 16.69
C ILE A 78 16.13 -11.06 16.10
N ASP A 79 17.20 -11.32 15.32
CA ASP A 79 18.12 -10.29 14.83
C ASP A 79 18.90 -10.81 13.60
N CYS A 80 19.64 -9.95 12.91
CA CYS A 80 20.61 -10.35 11.91
C CYS A 80 21.74 -9.32 11.79
N GLY A 81 22.87 -9.69 11.21
CA GLY A 81 23.94 -8.74 10.99
C GLY A 81 25.08 -9.32 10.18
N ILE A 82 26.18 -8.58 10.18
CA ILE A 82 27.46 -8.96 9.57
C ILE A 82 28.50 -8.86 10.66
N ASP A 83 29.18 -9.96 10.95
CA ASP A 83 30.32 -9.93 11.84
C ASP A 83 31.51 -9.33 11.08
N SER A 84 31.89 -8.11 11.47
CA SER A 84 32.98 -7.36 10.84
C SER A 84 34.36 -8.00 11.00
N VAL A 85 34.55 -8.87 12.00
CA VAL A 85 35.82 -9.58 12.25
C VAL A 85 35.88 -10.88 11.44
N LEU A 86 34.75 -11.58 11.34
CA LEU A 86 34.64 -12.84 10.60
C LEU A 86 34.32 -12.65 9.11
N ASP A 87 33.93 -11.44 8.70
CA ASP A 87 33.43 -11.11 7.34
C ASP A 87 32.31 -12.06 6.89
N LYS A 88 31.35 -12.30 7.79
CA LYS A 88 30.27 -13.28 7.58
C LYS A 88 28.92 -12.72 8.01
N PHE A 89 27.91 -12.97 7.18
CA PHE A 89 26.52 -12.73 7.51
C PHE A 89 26.04 -13.72 8.59
N TYR A 90 25.22 -13.25 9.52
CA TYR A 90 24.57 -14.10 10.50
C TYR A 90 23.10 -13.74 10.74
N ILE A 91 22.30 -14.74 11.08
CA ILE A 91 20.90 -14.62 11.50
C ILE A 91 20.79 -15.15 12.92
N VAL A 92 20.12 -14.41 13.78
CA VAL A 92 19.84 -14.76 15.18
C VAL A 92 18.39 -15.21 15.28
N LEU A 93 18.21 -16.43 15.75
CA LEU A 93 16.92 -17.08 15.95
C LEU A 93 16.75 -17.45 17.43
N GLU A 94 15.51 -17.67 17.84
CA GLU A 94 15.26 -18.27 19.15
C GLU A 94 15.97 -19.63 19.25
N TYR A 95 16.58 -19.89 20.41
CA TYR A 95 17.09 -21.22 20.69
C TYR A 95 15.93 -22.13 21.12
N VAL A 96 15.70 -23.19 20.36
CA VAL A 96 14.75 -24.24 20.73
C VAL A 96 15.50 -25.28 21.56
N ASP A 97 15.23 -25.32 22.86
CA ASP A 97 15.81 -26.30 23.78
C ASP A 97 15.14 -27.66 23.58
N GLY A 98 15.84 -28.57 22.90
CA GLY A 98 15.30 -29.85 22.46
C GLY A 98 16.21 -30.54 21.43
N GLU A 99 15.64 -31.50 20.72
CA GLU A 99 16.32 -32.26 19.66
C GLU A 99 15.47 -32.25 18.37
N ASN A 100 16.09 -32.41 17.21
CA ASN A 100 15.33 -32.52 15.96
C ASN A 100 14.65 -33.89 15.85
N LEU A 101 13.61 -34.00 15.02
CA LEU A 101 12.82 -35.22 14.85
C LEU A 101 13.64 -36.41 14.35
N SER A 102 14.78 -36.16 13.68
CA SER A 102 15.70 -37.22 13.24
C SER A 102 16.49 -37.82 14.41
N GLU A 103 16.83 -37.02 15.41
CA GLU A 103 17.53 -37.46 16.63
C GLU A 103 16.53 -38.02 17.66
N GLY A 104 15.39 -37.36 17.83
CA GLY A 104 14.35 -37.71 18.81
C GLY A 104 13.29 -38.72 18.34
N PHE A 105 13.51 -39.39 17.21
CA PHE A 105 12.53 -40.29 16.61
C PHE A 105 12.06 -41.38 17.58
N ASP A 106 12.98 -41.95 18.37
CA ASP A 106 12.67 -43.00 19.35
C ASP A 106 11.71 -42.54 20.45
N LYS A 107 11.73 -41.24 20.80
CA LYS A 107 10.78 -40.67 21.78
C LYS A 107 9.38 -40.56 21.20
N ILE A 108 9.25 -40.37 19.89
CA ILE A 108 7.96 -40.24 19.21
C ILE A 108 7.31 -41.60 19.00
N ILE A 109 8.11 -42.65 18.74
CA ILE A 109 7.60 -44.01 18.51
C ILE A 109 6.73 -44.49 19.68
N ILE A 110 7.15 -44.21 20.92
CA ILE A 110 6.46 -44.64 22.14
C ILE A 110 5.23 -43.79 22.50
N GLU A 111 4.98 -42.70 21.78
CA GLU A 111 3.86 -41.81 22.06
C GLU A 111 2.51 -42.40 21.65
N SER A 112 1.47 -41.95 22.36
CA SER A 112 0.10 -42.31 22.00
C SER A 112 -0.28 -41.80 20.61
N GLU A 113 -1.20 -42.49 19.94
CA GLU A 113 -1.72 -42.07 18.64
C GLU A 113 -2.30 -40.64 18.66
N TYR A 114 -2.97 -40.26 19.75
CA TYR A 114 -3.47 -38.90 19.95
C TYR A 114 -2.33 -37.88 19.97
N ARG A 115 -1.23 -38.19 20.68
CA ARG A 115 -0.07 -37.31 20.75
C ARG A 115 0.64 -37.22 19.40
N LYS A 116 0.77 -38.33 18.66
CA LYS A 116 1.30 -38.31 17.28
C LYS A 116 0.48 -37.40 16.36
N LEU A 117 -0.85 -37.43 16.46
CA LEU A 117 -1.71 -36.52 15.70
C LEU A 117 -1.61 -35.06 16.14
N GLU A 118 -1.40 -34.81 17.43
CA GLU A 118 -1.14 -33.46 17.93
C GLU A 118 0.15 -32.89 17.37
N LEU A 119 1.20 -33.70 17.28
CA LEU A 119 2.46 -33.34 16.64
C LEU A 119 2.25 -33.03 15.14
N CYS A 120 1.52 -33.89 14.42
CA CYS A 120 1.15 -33.66 13.02
C CYS A 120 0.33 -32.37 12.82
N GLU A 121 -0.61 -32.08 13.73
CA GLU A 121 -1.42 -30.85 13.72
C GLU A 121 -0.53 -29.61 13.86
N GLN A 122 0.43 -29.63 14.78
CA GLN A 122 1.39 -28.54 14.98
C GLN A 122 2.26 -28.29 13.73
N MET A 123 2.78 -29.35 13.11
CA MET A 123 3.54 -29.24 11.85
C MET A 123 2.70 -28.64 10.72
N ALA A 124 1.47 -29.15 10.53
CA ALA A 124 0.56 -28.67 9.51
C ALA A 124 0.12 -27.21 9.76
N SER A 125 -0.07 -26.81 11.03
CA SER A 125 -0.40 -25.43 11.40
C SER A 125 0.73 -24.45 11.07
N GLY A 126 1.98 -24.81 11.37
CA GLY A 126 3.15 -24.02 10.96
C GLY A 126 3.22 -23.86 9.45
N LEU A 127 3.07 -24.96 8.70
CA LEU A 127 3.13 -24.91 7.24
C LEU A 127 1.95 -24.12 6.61
N GLU A 128 0.76 -24.18 7.21
CA GLU A 128 -0.39 -23.36 6.81
C GLU A 128 -0.10 -21.86 6.93
N HIS A 129 0.54 -21.45 8.02
CA HIS A 129 0.92 -20.05 8.21
C HIS A 129 1.88 -19.57 7.11
N LEU A 130 2.85 -20.40 6.71
CA LEU A 130 3.77 -20.09 5.60
C LEU A 130 3.03 -20.00 4.26
N HIS A 131 2.18 -20.98 3.96
CA HIS A 131 1.45 -21.06 2.69
C HIS A 131 0.47 -19.90 2.52
N LYS A 132 -0.15 -19.38 3.60
CA LYS A 132 -1.02 -18.19 3.58
C LYS A 132 -0.28 -16.92 3.22
N LYS A 133 1.02 -16.84 3.50
CA LYS A 133 1.92 -15.75 3.12
C LYS A 133 2.64 -15.98 1.78
N ASN A 134 2.18 -16.98 1.00
CA ASN A 134 2.80 -17.43 -0.26
C ASN A 134 4.27 -17.87 -0.13
N ILE A 135 4.68 -18.33 1.05
CA ILE A 135 6.01 -18.90 1.29
C ILE A 135 5.90 -20.43 1.15
N ILE A 136 6.78 -21.04 0.34
CA ILE A 136 6.91 -22.50 0.19
C ILE A 136 8.20 -22.91 0.90
N HIS A 137 8.16 -23.92 1.77
CA HIS A 137 9.30 -24.31 2.60
C HIS A 137 10.39 -25.04 1.81
N ARG A 138 10.00 -25.91 0.86
CA ARG A 138 10.83 -26.65 -0.11
C ARG A 138 11.75 -27.73 0.45
N ASP A 139 12.08 -27.72 1.75
CA ASP A 139 12.95 -28.72 2.38
C ASP A 139 12.37 -29.30 3.69
N ILE A 140 11.08 -29.70 3.67
CA ILE A 140 10.46 -30.34 4.84
C ILE A 140 11.05 -31.75 5.03
N LYS A 141 11.70 -31.98 6.18
CA LYS A 141 12.30 -33.26 6.59
C LYS A 141 12.46 -33.32 8.12
N PRO A 142 12.65 -34.51 8.73
CA PRO A 142 12.77 -34.66 10.18
C PRO A 142 13.85 -33.81 10.85
N SER A 143 15.00 -33.58 10.19
CA SER A 143 16.07 -32.75 10.76
C SER A 143 15.75 -31.25 10.78
N ASN A 144 14.72 -30.79 10.05
CA ASN A 144 14.27 -29.40 10.03
C ASN A 144 13.03 -29.18 10.92
N ILE A 145 12.74 -30.12 11.82
CA ILE A 145 11.60 -30.07 12.74
C ILE A 145 12.13 -30.34 14.15
N MET A 146 12.09 -29.35 15.03
CA MET A 146 12.54 -29.46 16.41
C MET A 146 11.40 -29.90 17.34
N LEU A 147 11.70 -30.81 18.26
CA LEU A 147 10.86 -31.17 19.40
C LEU A 147 11.45 -30.52 20.65
N ASP A 148 10.75 -29.53 21.20
CA ASP A 148 11.19 -28.80 22.40
C ASP A 148 11.02 -29.61 23.69
N SER A 149 11.57 -29.10 24.80
CA SER A 149 11.49 -29.72 26.12
C SER A 149 10.06 -29.88 26.66
N ASN A 150 9.09 -29.11 26.16
CA ASN A 150 7.67 -29.21 26.49
C ASN A 150 6.94 -30.21 25.57
N GLY A 151 7.66 -30.83 24.63
CA GLY A 151 7.18 -31.77 23.64
C GLY A 151 6.45 -31.12 22.47
N ASN A 152 6.53 -29.80 22.29
CA ASN A 152 5.93 -29.12 21.15
C ASN A 152 6.90 -29.06 19.97
N ILE A 153 6.35 -28.88 18.78
CA ILE A 153 7.12 -28.81 17.55
C ILE A 153 7.31 -27.37 17.09
N LYS A 154 8.52 -27.09 16.61
CA LYS A 154 8.85 -25.90 15.81
C LYS A 154 9.53 -26.30 14.51
N ILE A 155 9.04 -25.76 13.40
CA ILE A 155 9.70 -25.84 12.10
C ILE A 155 10.90 -24.90 12.12
N ILE A 156 12.07 -25.43 11.77
CA ILE A 156 13.33 -24.70 11.68
C ILE A 156 13.87 -24.78 10.25
N ASP A 157 14.75 -23.84 9.90
CA ASP A 157 15.55 -23.86 8.66
C ASP A 157 14.73 -23.94 7.35
N PHE A 158 14.32 -22.77 6.86
CA PHE A 158 13.58 -22.60 5.61
C PHE A 158 14.53 -22.81 4.42
N GLY A 159 14.15 -23.69 3.49
CA GLY A 159 14.94 -23.99 2.30
C GLY A 159 14.95 -22.88 1.24
N ILE A 160 15.49 -21.70 1.57
CA ILE A 160 15.56 -20.54 0.65
C ILE A 160 16.83 -20.53 -0.20
N SER A 161 17.77 -21.46 0.02
CA SER A 161 18.99 -21.57 -0.79
C SER A 161 18.99 -22.80 -1.70
N LYS A 162 18.19 -22.76 -2.77
CA LYS A 162 18.38 -23.56 -4.01
C LYS A 162 18.09 -22.74 -5.28
N PHE A 163 18.52 -21.48 -5.31
CA PHE A 163 18.39 -20.61 -6.50
C PHE A 163 19.57 -20.73 -7.49
N ILE A 164 20.29 -21.86 -7.49
CA ILE A 164 21.36 -22.10 -8.49
C ILE A 164 20.79 -22.64 -9.82
N GLU A 165 19.56 -23.15 -9.86
CA GLU A 165 19.02 -23.76 -11.10
C GLU A 165 18.40 -22.76 -12.10
N THR A 166 18.38 -21.44 -11.84
CA THR A 166 17.78 -20.47 -12.78
C THR A 166 18.75 -19.44 -13.36
N PHE A 167 20.03 -19.45 -12.97
CA PHE A 167 21.04 -18.50 -13.48
C PHE A 167 22.33 -19.11 -14.02
N TYR A 168 22.51 -20.44 -13.95
CA TYR A 168 23.60 -21.13 -14.66
C TYR A 168 23.09 -22.46 -15.23
N ASN A 169 23.05 -22.55 -16.57
CA ASN A 169 22.69 -23.77 -17.29
C ASN A 169 23.90 -24.68 -17.61
N ASP A 170 25.10 -24.42 -17.08
CA ASP A 170 26.33 -25.12 -17.50
C ASP A 170 27.12 -25.84 -16.39
N CYS A 171 26.50 -26.17 -15.26
CA CYS A 171 27.08 -27.13 -14.32
C CYS A 171 26.08 -28.21 -13.99
N THR A 172 26.40 -29.46 -14.34
CA THR A 172 25.63 -30.66 -14.00
C THR A 172 25.62 -30.86 -12.48
N VAL A 173 24.69 -30.19 -11.78
CA VAL A 173 24.46 -30.38 -10.34
C VAL A 173 23.59 -31.61 -10.11
N ILE A 174 24.05 -32.77 -10.57
CA ILE A 174 23.47 -34.08 -10.25
C ILE A 174 24.03 -34.61 -8.91
N SER A 175 25.04 -33.96 -8.33
CA SER A 175 25.80 -34.46 -7.18
C SER A 175 25.36 -33.97 -5.79
N PHE A 176 24.28 -33.17 -5.64
CA PHE A 176 23.92 -32.56 -4.35
C PHE A 176 22.41 -32.64 -4.00
N LYS A 177 21.80 -33.83 -4.06
CA LYS A 177 20.48 -34.08 -3.44
C LYS A 177 20.64 -35.12 -2.34
N THR A 178 20.17 -34.83 -1.12
CA THR A 178 19.76 -35.87 -0.17
C THR A 178 18.32 -36.26 -0.55
N PRO A 179 18.10 -37.31 -1.37
CA PRO A 179 16.88 -37.40 -2.18
C PRO A 179 15.65 -37.93 -1.43
N ARG A 180 15.73 -38.15 -0.11
CA ARG A 180 14.78 -39.01 0.61
C ARG A 180 13.39 -38.40 0.74
N TYR A 181 13.25 -37.10 1.02
CA TYR A 181 11.96 -36.42 1.25
C TYR A 181 11.47 -35.55 0.07
N CYS A 182 12.21 -35.47 -1.04
CA CYS A 182 11.81 -34.66 -2.20
C CYS A 182 10.52 -35.17 -2.85
N SER A 183 9.63 -34.26 -3.25
CA SER A 183 8.47 -34.60 -4.07
C SER A 183 8.88 -35.06 -5.49
N PRO A 184 8.01 -35.78 -6.22
CA PRO A 184 8.25 -36.19 -7.61
C PRO A 184 8.66 -35.02 -8.50
N GLU A 185 7.93 -33.89 -8.44
CA GLU A 185 8.22 -32.70 -9.23
C GLU A 185 9.59 -32.07 -8.88
N GLN A 186 10.01 -32.11 -7.61
CA GLN A 186 11.36 -31.68 -7.20
C GLN A 186 12.48 -32.63 -7.70
N LYS A 187 12.17 -33.91 -7.93
CA LYS A 187 13.10 -34.86 -8.54
C LYS A 187 13.23 -34.64 -10.04
N GLU A 188 12.11 -34.34 -10.69
CA GLU A 188 12.00 -34.10 -12.13
C GLU A 188 12.43 -32.69 -12.56
N GLY A 189 12.72 -31.79 -11.62
CA GLY A 189 13.12 -30.40 -11.92
C GLY A 189 11.95 -29.53 -12.42
N LYS A 190 10.71 -29.90 -12.10
CA LYS A 190 9.50 -29.13 -12.41
C LYS A 190 9.26 -28.05 -11.36
N ASP A 191 8.33 -27.15 -11.66
CA ASP A 191 7.93 -26.07 -10.77
C ASP A 191 7.49 -26.59 -9.39
N ILE A 192 8.08 -26.01 -8.34
CA ILE A 192 7.80 -26.38 -6.95
C ILE A 192 6.64 -25.53 -6.44
N THR A 193 5.59 -26.19 -5.95
CA THR A 193 4.37 -25.53 -5.46
C THR A 193 4.14 -25.82 -3.97
N LYS A 194 3.08 -25.24 -3.40
CA LYS A 194 2.63 -25.55 -2.02
C LYS A 194 2.34 -27.06 -1.85
N LYS A 195 1.92 -27.75 -2.91
CA LYS A 195 1.63 -29.19 -2.90
C LYS A 195 2.88 -30.06 -2.83
N SER A 196 4.05 -29.50 -3.12
CA SER A 196 5.34 -30.15 -2.90
C SER A 196 5.63 -30.32 -1.41
N ASP A 197 5.41 -29.27 -0.61
CA ASP A 197 5.58 -29.36 0.86
C ASP A 197 4.59 -30.36 1.49
N ILE A 198 3.35 -30.44 0.96
CA ILE A 198 2.35 -31.41 1.41
C ILE A 198 2.85 -32.84 1.23
N TYR A 199 3.49 -33.15 0.09
CA TYR A 199 4.06 -34.47 -0.16
C TYR A 199 5.20 -34.79 0.81
N SER A 200 6.15 -33.86 0.97
CA SER A 200 7.28 -34.04 1.90
C SER A 200 6.83 -34.21 3.34
N LEU A 201 5.84 -33.42 3.79
CA LEU A 201 5.22 -33.59 5.11
C LEU A 201 4.49 -34.93 5.25
N GLY A 202 3.87 -35.43 4.18
CA GLY A 202 3.24 -36.74 4.15
C GLY A 202 4.23 -37.88 4.42
N LEU A 203 5.47 -37.76 3.95
CA LEU A 203 6.52 -38.74 4.23
C LEU A 203 6.92 -38.71 5.71
N VAL A 204 7.03 -37.52 6.31
CA VAL A 204 7.30 -37.36 7.75
C VAL A 204 6.17 -37.98 8.58
N PHE A 205 4.91 -37.75 8.20
CA PHE A 205 3.76 -38.36 8.88
C PHE A 205 3.78 -39.89 8.74
N TYR A 206 4.13 -40.41 7.56
CA TYR A 206 4.25 -41.85 7.37
C TYR A 206 5.27 -42.47 8.34
N GLU A 207 6.46 -41.87 8.51
CA GLU A 207 7.45 -42.34 9.47
C GLU A 207 6.91 -42.36 10.91
N ILE A 208 6.26 -41.27 11.34
CA ILE A 208 5.69 -41.14 12.70
C ILE A 208 4.67 -42.25 13.00
N PHE A 209 3.79 -42.56 12.05
CA PHE A 209 2.73 -43.56 12.29
C PHE A 209 3.16 -45.00 11.99
N LYS A 210 4.11 -45.21 11.07
CA LYS A 210 4.69 -46.53 10.81
C LYS A 210 5.68 -46.95 11.92
N ASN A 211 6.19 -45.98 12.68
CA ASN A 211 7.27 -46.16 13.67
C ASN A 211 8.58 -46.65 13.07
N GLU A 212 8.80 -46.40 11.78
CA GLU A 212 9.97 -46.84 11.02
C GLU A 212 10.43 -45.69 10.13
N ARG A 213 11.74 -45.56 9.92
CA ARG A 213 12.30 -44.57 8.99
C ARG A 213 12.16 -45.09 7.55
N ILE A 214 11.83 -44.20 6.62
CA ILE A 214 11.71 -44.52 5.20
C ILE A 214 13.11 -44.86 4.65
N ASP A 215 13.20 -45.95 3.89
CA ASP A 215 14.42 -46.35 3.19
C ASP A 215 14.64 -45.54 1.89
N GLU A 216 15.72 -45.81 1.15
CA GLU A 216 15.97 -45.11 -0.13
C GLU A 216 15.03 -45.54 -1.27
N SER A 217 14.41 -46.72 -1.16
CA SER A 217 13.52 -47.30 -2.19
C SER A 217 12.09 -46.74 -2.14
N ARG A 218 11.69 -46.06 -1.05
CA ARG A 218 10.37 -45.42 -0.83
C ARG A 218 9.19 -46.38 -1.02
N ASN A 219 9.34 -47.65 -0.66
CA ASN A 219 8.23 -48.60 -0.68
C ASN A 219 7.25 -48.30 0.46
N ILE A 220 6.27 -47.42 0.20
CA ILE A 220 5.20 -47.06 1.14
C ILE A 220 4.18 -48.19 1.18
N CYS A 221 4.21 -49.00 2.24
CA CYS A 221 3.18 -50.02 2.51
C CYS A 221 2.20 -49.49 3.57
N SER A 222 0.90 -49.50 3.24
CA SER A 222 -0.17 -48.93 4.06
C SER A 222 -0.97 -49.94 4.90
N SER A 223 -0.61 -51.24 4.84
CA SER A 223 -1.43 -52.33 5.42
C SER A 223 -1.60 -52.26 6.94
N ASP A 224 -0.68 -51.60 7.65
CA ASP A 224 -0.60 -51.64 9.12
C ASP A 224 -0.87 -50.28 9.79
N LEU A 225 -1.31 -49.28 9.03
CA LEU A 225 -1.62 -47.94 9.54
C LEU A 225 -3.09 -47.83 9.95
N PRO A 226 -3.43 -47.00 10.97
CA PRO A 226 -4.82 -46.70 11.30
C PRO A 226 -5.59 -46.22 10.06
N LEU A 227 -6.77 -46.79 9.80
CA LEU A 227 -7.57 -46.52 8.58
C LEU A 227 -7.71 -45.02 8.27
N SER A 228 -8.00 -44.20 9.28
CA SER A 228 -8.16 -42.75 9.10
C SER A 228 -6.86 -42.00 8.83
N VAL A 229 -5.72 -42.47 9.36
CA VAL A 229 -4.40 -41.91 9.03
C VAL A 229 -4.01 -42.30 7.61
N ASN A 230 -4.31 -43.54 7.23
CA ASN A 230 -4.06 -44.04 5.89
C ASN A 230 -4.85 -43.25 4.82
N GLU A 231 -6.11 -42.88 5.09
CA GLU A 231 -6.90 -42.01 4.21
C GLU A 231 -6.20 -40.67 3.94
N ILE A 232 -5.66 -40.01 4.98
CA ILE A 232 -4.95 -38.74 4.85
C ILE A 232 -3.64 -38.93 4.06
N LEU A 233 -2.83 -39.91 4.44
CA LEU A 233 -1.55 -40.20 3.78
C LEU A 233 -1.71 -40.60 2.31
N SER A 234 -2.76 -41.36 1.98
CA SER A 234 -3.02 -41.83 0.61
C SER A 234 -3.29 -40.68 -0.38
N LYS A 235 -3.73 -39.52 0.12
CA LYS A 235 -3.92 -38.29 -0.66
C LYS A 235 -2.66 -37.41 -0.65
N MET A 236 -2.02 -37.23 0.52
CA MET A 236 -0.79 -36.42 0.62
C MET A 236 0.35 -36.98 -0.26
N LEU A 237 0.44 -38.30 -0.38
CA LEU A 237 1.54 -39.01 -1.05
C LEU A 237 1.25 -39.39 -2.51
N LYS A 238 0.22 -38.80 -3.15
CA LYS A 238 -0.04 -39.04 -4.58
C LYS A 238 1.11 -38.54 -5.45
N PRO A 239 1.61 -39.30 -6.43
CA PRO A 239 2.67 -38.83 -7.31
C PRO A 239 2.24 -37.61 -8.13
N GLU A 240 1.04 -37.63 -8.68
CA GLU A 240 0.46 -36.54 -9.46
C GLU A 240 -0.05 -35.42 -8.55
N GLU A 241 0.36 -34.18 -8.83
CA GLU A 241 0.03 -33.00 -8.02
C GLU A 241 -1.48 -32.69 -8.01
N SER A 242 -2.16 -32.90 -9.14
CA SER A 242 -3.61 -32.67 -9.30
C SER A 242 -4.45 -33.54 -8.36
N LEU A 243 -3.92 -34.68 -7.91
CA LEU A 243 -4.60 -35.66 -7.05
C LEU A 243 -4.27 -35.50 -5.56
N ARG A 244 -3.35 -34.60 -5.19
CA ARG A 244 -3.07 -34.25 -3.79
C ARG A 244 -4.09 -33.25 -3.27
N TYR A 245 -4.14 -33.06 -1.95
CA TYR A 245 -4.88 -31.96 -1.31
C TYR A 245 -4.55 -30.62 -1.97
N ASP A 246 -5.58 -29.78 -2.14
CA ASP A 246 -5.41 -28.46 -2.76
C ASP A 246 -4.67 -27.48 -1.83
N SER A 247 -4.81 -27.68 -0.52
CA SER A 247 -4.11 -26.88 0.49
C SER A 247 -3.80 -27.68 1.74
N ILE A 248 -2.79 -27.24 2.49
CA ILE A 248 -2.46 -27.81 3.80
C ILE A 248 -3.58 -27.60 4.83
N SER A 249 -4.44 -26.59 4.65
CA SER A 249 -5.63 -26.37 5.47
C SER A 249 -6.60 -27.55 5.44
N GLU A 250 -6.72 -28.24 4.29
CA GLU A 250 -7.56 -29.44 4.17
C GLU A 250 -6.97 -30.62 4.96
N VAL A 251 -5.66 -30.82 4.88
CA VAL A 251 -4.94 -31.82 5.69
C VAL A 251 -5.16 -31.55 7.19
N LEU A 252 -5.00 -30.29 7.62
CA LEU A 252 -5.19 -29.88 9.00
C LEU A 252 -6.63 -30.14 9.49
N ASN A 253 -7.62 -29.91 8.64
CA ASN A 253 -9.02 -30.21 8.96
C ASN A 253 -9.27 -31.71 9.13
N ASP A 254 -8.70 -32.55 8.26
CA ASP A 254 -8.84 -34.00 8.37
C ASP A 254 -8.14 -34.56 9.63
N ILE A 255 -6.95 -34.02 9.98
CA ILE A 255 -6.25 -34.37 11.24
C ILE A 255 -7.09 -33.98 12.45
N ARG A 256 -7.61 -32.75 12.50
CA ARG A 256 -8.46 -32.27 13.61
C ARG A 256 -9.73 -33.10 13.74
N LEU A 257 -10.35 -33.47 12.63
CA LEU A 257 -11.51 -34.36 12.60
C LEU A 257 -11.18 -35.71 13.23
N TYR A 258 -10.01 -36.27 12.94
CA TYR A 258 -9.58 -37.55 13.50
C TYR A 258 -9.18 -37.46 14.98
N LYS A 259 -8.42 -36.43 15.37
CA LYS A 259 -8.08 -36.12 16.77
C LYS A 259 -9.33 -35.93 17.63
N LYS A 260 -10.38 -35.29 17.07
CA LYS A 260 -11.69 -35.17 17.71
C LYS A 260 -12.38 -36.53 17.91
N LYS A 261 -12.25 -37.48 16.96
CA LYS A 261 -12.75 -38.86 17.13
C LYS A 261 -12.00 -39.62 18.24
N LEU A 262 -10.69 -39.41 18.40
CA LEU A 262 -9.89 -40.02 19.47
C LEU A 262 -10.14 -39.42 20.86
N ASN A 263 -10.50 -38.13 20.94
CA ASN A 263 -10.83 -37.45 22.20
C ASN A 263 -12.20 -37.86 22.81
N GLN A 264 -12.95 -38.74 22.13
CA GLN A 264 -14.26 -39.25 22.53
C GLN A 264 -14.25 -40.21 23.75
N LYS A 265 -13.30 -40.08 24.69
CA LYS A 265 -13.47 -40.63 26.06
C LYS A 265 -14.32 -39.71 26.95
N LYS A 266 -14.60 -38.46 26.56
CA LYS A 266 -15.54 -37.54 27.24
C LYS A 266 -16.84 -37.42 26.45
N TYR A 267 -17.98 -37.59 27.12
CA TYR A 267 -19.30 -37.64 26.49
C TYR A 267 -20.36 -36.86 27.27
N ILE A 268 -21.45 -36.53 26.57
CA ILE A 268 -22.67 -35.92 27.09
C ILE A 268 -23.70 -37.03 27.21
N VAL A 269 -24.27 -37.22 28.40
CA VAL A 269 -25.43 -38.09 28.56
C VAL A 269 -26.68 -37.30 28.19
N LEU A 270 -27.45 -37.82 27.24
CA LEU A 270 -28.67 -37.19 26.74
C LEU A 270 -29.88 -38.13 26.94
N PRO A 271 -30.65 -37.96 28.03
CA PRO A 271 -31.88 -38.70 28.23
C PRO A 271 -32.97 -38.30 27.22
N ILE A 272 -33.72 -39.29 26.73
CA ILE A 272 -34.93 -39.08 25.92
C ILE A 272 -36.20 -39.34 26.73
N THR A 273 -37.26 -38.58 26.43
CA THR A 273 -38.59 -38.73 27.06
C THR A 273 -39.49 -39.68 26.27
N LYS A 274 -40.57 -40.17 26.89
CA LYS A 274 -41.57 -41.04 26.22
C LYS A 274 -42.25 -40.35 25.04
N GLU A 275 -42.36 -39.03 25.04
CA GLU A 275 -42.92 -38.28 23.91
C GLU A 275 -42.04 -38.38 22.66
N VAL A 276 -40.71 -38.42 22.82
CA VAL A 276 -39.77 -38.66 21.71
C VAL A 276 -39.98 -40.06 21.12
N THR A 277 -40.14 -41.08 21.98
CA THR A 277 -40.45 -42.46 21.55
C THR A 277 -41.74 -42.51 20.74
N ARG A 278 -42.82 -41.90 21.26
CA ARG A 278 -44.12 -41.81 20.58
C ARG A 278 -44.01 -41.10 19.22
N GLN A 279 -43.24 -40.02 19.17
CA GLN A 279 -43.03 -39.23 17.95
C GLN A 279 -42.27 -40.00 16.86
N LEU A 280 -41.30 -40.84 17.22
CA LEU A 280 -40.60 -41.71 16.27
C LEU A 280 -41.49 -42.86 15.79
N PHE A 281 -42.30 -43.43 16.69
CA PHE A 281 -43.23 -44.52 16.35
C PHE A 281 -44.31 -44.07 15.36
N ILE A 282 -44.97 -42.93 15.61
CA ILE A 282 -45.99 -42.36 14.71
C ILE A 282 -45.44 -42.04 13.31
N ARG A 283 -44.11 -41.86 13.19
CA ARG A 283 -43.42 -41.53 11.94
C ARG A 283 -42.79 -42.75 11.27
N ASP A 284 -43.16 -43.96 11.69
CA ASP A 284 -42.64 -45.24 11.19
C ASP A 284 -41.10 -45.37 11.24
N LYS A 285 -40.46 -44.65 12.17
CA LYS A 285 -38.99 -44.71 12.36
C LYS A 285 -38.56 -45.82 13.31
N ILE A 286 -39.48 -46.32 14.13
CA ILE A 286 -39.31 -47.48 14.99
C ILE A 286 -40.54 -48.37 14.89
N GLU A 287 -40.35 -49.69 14.88
CA GLU A 287 -41.44 -50.66 14.65
C GLU A 287 -42.42 -50.81 15.83
N LYS A 288 -41.99 -50.41 17.02
CA LYS A 288 -42.76 -50.50 18.27
C LYS A 288 -42.49 -49.26 19.13
N ASP A 289 -43.47 -48.79 19.89
CA ASP A 289 -43.34 -47.73 20.91
C ASP A 289 -42.51 -48.23 22.11
N ASP A 290 -41.23 -48.48 21.84
CA ASP A 290 -40.23 -48.99 22.77
C ASP A 290 -39.06 -48.02 22.89
N ILE A 291 -38.71 -47.70 24.13
CA ILE A 291 -37.69 -46.70 24.44
C ILE A 291 -36.28 -47.14 24.01
N ASN A 292 -36.00 -48.45 23.94
CA ASN A 292 -34.69 -48.94 23.49
C ASN A 292 -34.51 -48.74 21.98
N ASN A 293 -35.54 -49.04 21.20
CA ASN A 293 -35.54 -48.76 19.75
C ASN A 293 -35.42 -47.25 19.47
N ALA A 294 -36.15 -46.41 20.21
CA ALA A 294 -36.03 -44.95 20.10
C ALA A 294 -34.62 -44.46 20.45
N LYS A 295 -34.01 -44.99 21.52
CA LYS A 295 -32.63 -44.67 21.89
C LYS A 295 -31.65 -44.98 20.77
N ILE A 296 -31.74 -46.16 20.15
CA ILE A 296 -30.84 -46.58 19.05
C ILE A 296 -30.99 -45.62 17.86
N TYR A 297 -32.22 -45.24 17.51
CA TYR A 297 -32.48 -44.32 16.41
C TYR A 297 -31.88 -42.92 16.67
N VAL A 298 -32.20 -42.32 17.82
CA VAL A 298 -31.70 -40.98 18.19
C VAL A 298 -30.17 -40.99 18.31
N GLN A 299 -29.58 -42.08 18.84
CA GLN A 299 -28.14 -42.27 18.89
C GLN A 299 -27.52 -42.27 17.49
N LYS A 300 -28.15 -42.94 16.51
CA LYS A 300 -27.68 -43.00 15.12
C LYS A 300 -27.76 -41.63 14.44
N ASP A 301 -28.84 -40.89 14.68
CA ASP A 301 -29.06 -39.56 14.10
C ASP A 301 -28.08 -38.51 14.65
N LEU A 302 -27.78 -38.57 15.95
CA LEU A 302 -26.81 -37.70 16.62
C LEU A 302 -25.35 -38.19 16.51
N ASN A 303 -25.11 -39.33 15.85
CA ASN A 303 -23.76 -39.87 15.70
C ASN A 303 -22.96 -39.06 14.67
N GLY A 304 -21.85 -38.44 15.09
CA GLY A 304 -21.02 -37.56 14.26
C GLY A 304 -20.93 -36.14 14.83
N LYS A 305 -20.92 -35.13 13.95
CA LYS A 305 -20.96 -33.72 14.37
C LYS A 305 -22.38 -33.35 14.77
N ALA A 306 -22.57 -32.97 16.03
CA ALA A 306 -23.81 -32.43 16.56
C ALA A 306 -23.64 -30.95 16.89
N TYR A 307 -24.69 -30.16 16.70
CA TYR A 307 -24.64 -28.70 16.85
C TYR A 307 -25.70 -28.25 17.85
N LEU A 308 -25.39 -27.24 18.66
CA LEU A 308 -26.27 -26.72 19.70
C LEU A 308 -26.49 -25.22 19.51
N THR A 309 -27.73 -24.75 19.71
CA THR A 309 -28.06 -23.32 19.73
C THR A 309 -29.14 -23.02 20.75
N SER A 310 -29.12 -21.82 21.34
CA SER A 310 -30.17 -21.36 22.25
C SER A 310 -31.43 -20.93 21.48
N LYS A 311 -32.61 -21.08 22.09
CA LYS A 311 -33.85 -20.57 21.49
C LYS A 311 -34.05 -19.11 21.89
N GLN A 312 -34.07 -18.19 20.93
CA GLN A 312 -34.35 -16.77 21.16
C GLN A 312 -35.66 -16.60 21.96
N GLY A 313 -35.56 -15.99 23.15
CA GLY A 313 -36.70 -15.64 24.01
C GLY A 313 -37.19 -16.71 25.00
N ALA A 314 -36.60 -17.91 25.04
CA ALA A 314 -37.01 -18.98 25.98
C ALA A 314 -35.89 -19.33 26.99
N LYS A 315 -36.13 -19.13 28.30
CA LYS A 315 -35.22 -19.59 29.36
C LYS A 315 -35.27 -21.12 29.44
N ASP A 316 -34.10 -21.76 29.47
CA ASP A 316 -33.88 -23.20 29.66
C ASP A 316 -34.30 -24.14 28.49
N GLU A 317 -34.42 -23.63 27.25
CA GLU A 317 -34.70 -24.44 26.05
C GLU A 317 -33.60 -24.30 24.97
N PHE A 318 -33.08 -25.43 24.50
CA PHE A 318 -31.96 -25.53 23.58
C PHE A 318 -32.31 -26.41 22.38
N LYS A 319 -31.74 -26.10 21.23
CA LYS A 319 -31.94 -26.85 19.99
C LYS A 319 -30.69 -27.63 19.67
N LEU A 320 -30.78 -28.95 19.72
CA LEU A 320 -29.72 -29.87 19.35
C LEU A 320 -30.00 -30.39 17.93
N ILE A 321 -29.09 -30.14 17.01
CA ILE A 321 -29.27 -30.38 15.57
C ILE A 321 -28.57 -31.69 15.19
N GLY A 322 -29.36 -32.68 14.78
CA GLY A 322 -28.90 -33.98 14.28
C GLY A 322 -28.72 -34.01 12.75
N LYS A 323 -28.67 -35.22 12.18
CA LYS A 323 -28.60 -35.41 10.72
C LYS A 323 -29.94 -35.16 10.06
N GLU A 324 -31.00 -35.76 10.59
CA GLU A 324 -32.37 -35.73 10.06
C GLU A 324 -33.32 -34.87 10.90
N TYR A 325 -33.05 -34.74 12.21
CA TYR A 325 -33.98 -34.10 13.14
C TYR A 325 -33.37 -32.95 13.94
N LEU A 326 -34.25 -32.02 14.33
CA LEU A 326 -33.98 -31.00 15.34
C LEU A 326 -34.58 -31.44 16.68
N TYR A 327 -33.75 -31.61 17.70
CA TYR A 327 -34.16 -32.02 19.04
C TYR A 327 -34.28 -30.82 19.97
N ILE A 328 -35.44 -30.69 20.63
CA ILE A 328 -35.66 -29.67 21.64
C ILE A 328 -35.26 -30.23 23.00
N CYS A 329 -34.20 -29.65 23.56
CA CYS A 329 -33.60 -30.03 24.82
C CYS A 329 -33.97 -29.03 25.91
N LYS A 330 -34.25 -29.51 27.13
CA LYS A 330 -34.40 -28.68 28.33
C LYS A 330 -33.46 -29.13 29.43
N ILE A 331 -33.15 -28.24 30.36
CA ILE A 331 -32.33 -28.58 31.53
C ILE A 331 -33.22 -29.24 32.58
N ASN A 332 -32.83 -30.44 33.01
CA ASN A 332 -33.49 -31.09 34.14
C ASN A 332 -32.77 -30.78 35.45
N LYS A 333 -33.28 -29.76 36.17
CA LYS A 333 -32.77 -29.34 37.49
C LYS A 333 -32.91 -30.41 38.57
N MET A 334 -33.80 -31.40 38.39
CA MET A 334 -33.99 -32.53 39.31
C MET A 334 -33.00 -33.69 39.06
N GLN A 335 -32.31 -33.72 37.91
CA GLN A 335 -31.32 -34.76 37.54
C GLN A 335 -29.95 -34.15 37.23
N GLN A 336 -29.37 -33.48 38.23
CA GLN A 336 -27.96 -33.06 38.20
C GLN A 336 -27.58 -32.21 36.97
N ASP A 337 -28.51 -31.37 36.49
CA ASP A 337 -28.28 -30.46 35.36
C ASP A 337 -27.85 -31.17 34.07
N ARG A 338 -28.62 -32.18 33.63
CA ARG A 338 -28.48 -32.79 32.30
C ARG A 338 -29.41 -32.13 31.27
N PHE A 339 -29.00 -32.13 30.00
CA PHE A 339 -29.91 -31.87 28.88
C PHE A 339 -30.84 -33.05 28.71
N ILE A 340 -32.14 -32.82 28.55
CA ILE A 340 -33.13 -33.85 28.27
C ILE A 340 -33.89 -33.50 27.00
N VAL A 341 -34.01 -34.46 26.09
CA VAL A 341 -34.79 -34.30 24.86
C VAL A 341 -36.27 -34.46 25.18
N VAL A 342 -37.00 -33.36 25.04
CA VAL A 342 -38.44 -33.30 25.33
C VAL A 342 -39.26 -33.63 24.08
N THR A 343 -38.80 -33.21 22.90
CA THR A 343 -39.50 -33.43 21.63
C THR A 343 -38.53 -33.29 20.45
N LEU A 344 -38.91 -33.76 19.26
CA LEU A 344 -38.19 -33.58 18.01
C LEU A 344 -39.05 -32.88 16.95
N GLN A 345 -38.41 -32.19 16.02
CA GLN A 345 -39.02 -31.49 14.90
C GLN A 345 -38.37 -31.92 13.59
N THR A 346 -39.17 -32.02 12.53
CA THR A 346 -38.69 -32.25 11.17
C THR A 346 -38.48 -30.90 10.48
N LEU A 347 -37.30 -30.70 9.90
CA LEU A 347 -36.98 -29.54 9.05
C LEU A 347 -36.47 -30.06 7.70
N ASN A 348 -36.52 -29.22 6.67
CA ASN A 348 -35.91 -29.57 5.39
C ASN A 348 -34.37 -29.52 5.50
N ASN A 349 -33.66 -30.12 4.54
CA ASN A 349 -32.20 -30.20 4.57
C ASN A 349 -31.51 -28.83 4.46
N ALA A 350 -32.11 -27.86 3.77
CA ALA A 350 -31.56 -26.51 3.61
C ALA A 350 -31.60 -25.73 4.95
N ASP A 351 -32.72 -25.82 5.67
CA ASP A 351 -32.91 -25.19 6.98
C ASP A 351 -31.97 -25.79 8.03
N LEU A 352 -31.79 -27.13 8.01
CA LEU A 352 -30.83 -27.80 8.89
C LEU A 352 -29.38 -27.39 8.58
N ALA A 353 -29.00 -27.26 7.31
CA ALA A 353 -27.66 -26.80 6.92
C ALA A 353 -27.40 -25.36 7.36
N SER A 354 -28.36 -24.46 7.14
CA SER A 354 -28.29 -23.06 7.57
C SER A 354 -28.19 -22.89 9.09
N LEU A 355 -28.91 -23.72 9.85
CA LEU A 355 -28.82 -23.73 11.31
C LEU A 355 -27.44 -24.23 11.79
N LYS A 356 -26.83 -25.22 11.11
CA LYS A 356 -25.50 -25.76 11.47
C LYS A 356 -24.37 -24.76 11.26
N GLU A 357 -24.45 -23.92 10.24
CA GLU A 357 -23.45 -22.88 9.94
C GLU A 357 -23.28 -21.87 11.09
N ASN A 358 -24.34 -21.69 11.89
CA ASN A 358 -24.42 -20.66 12.93
C ASN A 358 -24.56 -21.23 14.36
N ALA A 359 -24.49 -22.55 14.50
CA ALA A 359 -24.66 -23.24 15.77
C ALA A 359 -23.32 -23.74 16.32
N TYR A 360 -23.22 -23.83 17.64
CA TYR A 360 -22.02 -24.29 18.33
C TYR A 360 -21.80 -25.78 18.07
N GLU A 361 -20.71 -26.13 17.38
CA GLU A 361 -20.34 -27.54 17.15
C GLU A 361 -19.87 -28.19 18.46
N LEU A 362 -20.62 -29.17 18.96
CA LEU A 362 -20.28 -29.83 20.23
C LEU A 362 -18.96 -30.60 20.08
N PRO A 363 -17.95 -30.37 20.95
CA PRO A 363 -16.67 -31.08 20.91
C PRO A 363 -16.71 -32.45 21.62
N TYR A 364 -17.90 -32.93 22.02
CA TYR A 364 -18.10 -34.11 22.86
C TYR A 364 -18.99 -35.15 22.17
N THR A 365 -18.80 -36.44 22.44
CA THR A 365 -19.73 -37.50 22.01
C THR A 365 -21.06 -37.42 22.76
N ILE A 366 -22.16 -37.81 22.12
CA ILE A 366 -23.47 -37.87 22.75
C ILE A 366 -23.81 -39.34 23.01
N GLU A 367 -24.05 -39.69 24.27
CA GLU A 367 -24.63 -40.97 24.67
C GLU A 367 -26.11 -40.81 25.02
N VAL A 368 -26.97 -41.34 24.18
CA VAL A 368 -28.42 -41.32 24.41
C VAL A 368 -28.79 -42.36 25.46
N LYS A 369 -29.43 -41.94 26.55
CA LYS A 369 -29.85 -42.85 27.65
C LYS A 369 -31.34 -42.73 27.95
N THR A 370 -31.85 -43.66 28.74
CA THR A 370 -33.20 -43.59 29.29
C THR A 370 -33.22 -42.66 30.50
N TYR A 371 -34.39 -42.08 30.77
CA TYR A 371 -34.60 -41.13 31.87
C TYR A 371 -34.29 -41.72 33.26
N SER A 372 -34.26 -43.05 33.44
CA SER A 372 -34.08 -43.72 34.74
C SER A 372 -32.63 -43.87 35.24
N ASN A 373 -31.62 -43.48 34.45
CA ASN A 373 -30.20 -43.73 34.79
C ASN A 373 -29.56 -42.56 35.57
N ASN A 374 -29.53 -42.64 36.91
CA ASN A 374 -29.05 -41.56 37.80
C ASN A 374 -27.54 -41.57 38.12
N ILE A 375 -26.76 -42.51 37.57
CA ILE A 375 -25.31 -42.61 37.81
C ILE A 375 -24.57 -41.61 36.91
N ARG A 376 -23.70 -40.78 37.48
CA ARG A 376 -22.82 -39.86 36.76
C ARG A 376 -21.42 -40.47 36.63
N TYR A 377 -20.91 -40.50 35.41
CA TYR A 377 -19.62 -41.13 35.11
C TYR A 377 -18.48 -40.11 35.19
N THR A 378 -17.28 -40.55 35.52
CA THR A 378 -16.07 -39.73 35.69
C THR A 378 -15.70 -38.87 34.47
N TYR A 379 -16.16 -39.25 33.28
CA TYR A 379 -15.89 -38.55 32.02
C TYR A 379 -17.12 -37.83 31.42
N GLU A 380 -18.22 -37.73 32.18
CA GLU A 380 -19.47 -37.08 31.76
C GLU A 380 -19.40 -35.54 31.90
N ILE A 381 -19.69 -34.81 30.81
CA ILE A 381 -19.72 -33.35 30.80
C ILE A 381 -21.09 -32.82 31.23
N SER A 382 -21.12 -31.88 32.19
CA SER A 382 -22.35 -31.22 32.65
C SER A 382 -22.95 -30.29 31.58
N SER A 383 -24.27 -30.12 31.56
CA SER A 383 -24.91 -29.12 30.71
C SER A 383 -24.45 -27.68 31.01
N PHE A 384 -24.17 -27.35 32.28
CA PHE A 384 -23.68 -26.01 32.68
C PHE A 384 -22.41 -25.57 31.94
N LYS A 385 -21.42 -26.47 31.85
CA LYS A 385 -20.18 -26.21 31.09
C LYS A 385 -20.47 -25.93 29.61
N ILE A 386 -21.33 -26.74 29.00
CA ILE A 386 -21.70 -26.61 27.58
C ILE A 386 -22.46 -25.29 27.33
N ILE A 387 -23.32 -24.87 28.27
CA ILE A 387 -24.05 -23.60 28.19
C ILE A 387 -23.09 -22.41 28.23
N ASN A 388 -22.10 -22.42 29.12
CA ASN A 388 -21.10 -21.35 29.18
C ASN A 388 -20.25 -21.27 27.90
N GLU A 389 -19.89 -22.42 27.32
CA GLU A 389 -19.18 -22.49 26.04
C GLU A 389 -20.05 -21.97 24.89
N LEU A 390 -21.34 -22.35 24.86
CA LEU A 390 -22.32 -21.87 23.89
C LEU A 390 -22.54 -20.36 23.96
N LEU A 391 -22.73 -19.81 25.16
CA LEU A 391 -22.98 -18.37 25.34
C LEU A 391 -21.80 -17.52 24.87
N LYS A 392 -20.56 -17.94 25.20
CA LYS A 392 -19.35 -17.28 24.70
C LYS A 392 -19.24 -17.36 23.17
N PHE A 393 -19.57 -18.51 22.59
CA PHE A 393 -19.58 -18.66 21.14
C PHE A 393 -20.65 -17.78 20.46
N GLU A 394 -21.87 -17.74 21.01
CA GLU A 394 -22.97 -16.92 20.48
C GLU A 394 -22.63 -15.42 20.57
N GLU A 395 -21.99 -14.98 21.66
CA GLU A 395 -21.48 -13.61 21.84
C GLU A 395 -20.46 -13.25 20.76
N ILE A 396 -19.35 -14.00 20.66
CA ILE A 396 -18.27 -13.78 19.68
C ILE A 396 -18.78 -13.85 18.23
N THR A 397 -19.68 -14.78 17.92
CA THR A 397 -20.17 -14.99 16.55
C THR A 397 -21.11 -13.87 16.11
N LYS A 398 -21.97 -13.39 17.03
CA LYS A 398 -22.85 -12.26 16.77
C LYS A 398 -22.03 -11.01 16.47
N GLU A 399 -21.10 -10.73 17.37
CA GLU A 399 -20.07 -9.71 17.26
C GLU A 399 -19.35 -9.78 15.90
N LYS A 400 -18.77 -10.93 15.55
CA LYS A 400 -18.06 -11.13 14.28
C LYS A 400 -18.91 -10.89 13.04
N LYS A 401 -20.16 -11.33 13.04
CA LYS A 401 -21.09 -11.11 11.93
C LYS A 401 -21.46 -9.66 11.75
N GLU A 402 -21.71 -8.94 12.84
CA GLU A 402 -22.00 -7.51 12.79
C GLU A 402 -20.82 -6.76 12.17
N TRP A 403 -19.58 -7.09 12.54
CA TRP A 403 -18.37 -6.47 11.97
C TRP A 403 -18.09 -6.87 10.53
N ASP A 404 -18.20 -8.15 10.17
CA ASP A 404 -18.01 -8.58 8.78
C ASP A 404 -19.05 -7.89 7.87
N THR A 405 -20.28 -7.73 8.35
CA THR A 405 -21.32 -6.97 7.65
C THR A 405 -20.96 -5.50 7.53
N GLN A 406 -20.50 -4.87 8.61
CA GLN A 406 -20.07 -3.46 8.61
C GLN A 406 -18.88 -3.22 7.67
N LYS A 407 -17.85 -4.08 7.73
CA LYS A 407 -16.69 -4.06 6.83
C LYS A 407 -17.13 -4.14 5.37
N GLN A 408 -17.95 -5.14 5.03
CA GLN A 408 -18.44 -5.32 3.66
C GLN A 408 -19.26 -4.11 3.19
N ASN A 409 -20.10 -3.54 4.06
CA ASN A 409 -20.87 -2.35 3.73
C ASN A 409 -19.97 -1.14 3.43
N ILE A 410 -18.96 -0.87 4.27
CA ILE A 410 -18.02 0.26 4.08
C ILE A 410 -17.20 0.07 2.81
N ILE A 411 -16.58 -1.11 2.62
CA ILE A 411 -15.78 -1.43 1.44
C ILE A 411 -16.62 -1.30 0.17
N LYS A 412 -17.82 -1.87 0.15
CA LYS A 412 -18.70 -1.84 -1.02
C LYS A 412 -19.15 -0.42 -1.36
N LYS A 413 -19.40 0.43 -0.35
CA LYS A 413 -19.69 1.87 -0.55
C LYS A 413 -18.52 2.58 -1.22
N TRP A 414 -17.30 2.49 -0.67
CA TRP A 414 -16.12 3.15 -1.24
C TRP A 414 -15.75 2.64 -2.64
N GLN A 415 -15.88 1.32 -2.88
CA GLN A 415 -15.72 0.74 -4.22
C GLN A 415 -16.74 1.29 -5.21
N THR A 416 -17.99 1.45 -4.78
CA THR A 416 -19.05 2.01 -5.64
C THR A 416 -18.75 3.46 -5.99
N ILE A 417 -18.29 4.27 -5.02
CA ILE A 417 -17.89 5.68 -5.24
C ILE A 417 -16.75 5.75 -6.28
N LEU A 418 -15.67 4.98 -6.10
CA LEU A 418 -14.54 4.96 -7.05
C LEU A 418 -14.98 4.51 -8.46
N ARG A 419 -15.85 3.50 -8.54
CA ARG A 419 -16.41 3.04 -9.82
C ARG A 419 -17.25 4.12 -10.51
N LEU A 420 -18.08 4.84 -9.76
CA LEU A 420 -18.87 5.94 -10.32
C LEU A 420 -17.98 7.09 -10.79
N GLN A 421 -16.94 7.45 -10.03
CA GLN A 421 -15.95 8.44 -10.46
C GLN A 421 -15.24 8.02 -11.75
N ARG A 422 -14.86 6.73 -11.88
CA ARG A 422 -14.26 6.19 -13.11
C ARG A 422 -15.23 6.22 -14.29
N LYS A 423 -16.48 5.76 -14.09
CA LYS A 423 -17.51 5.79 -15.13
C LYS A 423 -17.78 7.23 -15.60
N LYS A 424 -17.80 8.18 -14.67
CA LYS A 424 -17.90 9.60 -15.01
C LYS A 424 -16.68 10.08 -15.80
N LEU A 425 -15.47 9.75 -15.37
CA LEU A 425 -14.25 10.10 -16.08
C LEU A 425 -14.26 9.61 -17.54
N GLU A 426 -14.76 8.39 -17.77
CA GLU A 426 -15.00 7.78 -19.07
C GLU A 426 -16.08 8.51 -19.88
N GLN A 427 -17.21 8.90 -19.25
CA GLN A 427 -18.30 9.65 -19.89
C GLN A 427 -17.92 11.09 -20.23
N ASP A 428 -17.09 11.71 -19.41
CA ASP A 428 -16.57 13.07 -19.60
C ASP A 428 -15.41 13.09 -20.61
N LYS A 429 -15.03 11.97 -21.26
CA LYS A 429 -14.09 11.98 -22.40
C LYS A 429 -14.76 12.66 -23.60
N SER A 430 -15.07 13.94 -23.48
CA SER A 430 -15.41 14.80 -24.61
C SER A 430 -14.12 15.19 -25.29
N SER A 431 -13.70 14.42 -26.28
CA SER A 431 -12.70 14.87 -27.24
C SER A 431 -13.38 15.76 -28.28
N ILE A 432 -12.69 16.81 -28.69
CA ILE A 432 -13.12 17.70 -29.76
C ILE A 432 -12.16 17.51 -30.93
N THR A 433 -12.70 17.29 -32.13
CA THR A 433 -11.87 17.10 -33.32
C THR A 433 -11.46 18.45 -33.92
N TYR A 434 -10.21 18.55 -34.37
CA TYR A 434 -9.66 19.72 -35.06
C TYR A 434 -9.19 19.37 -36.47
N LYS A 435 -9.19 20.38 -37.36
CA LYS A 435 -8.80 20.24 -38.78
C LYS A 435 -7.38 20.70 -39.06
N SER A 436 -6.90 21.68 -38.31
CA SER A 436 -5.63 22.38 -38.50
C SER A 436 -5.24 23.08 -37.21
N PHE A 437 -3.96 23.40 -37.07
CA PHE A 437 -3.45 24.29 -36.03
C PHE A 437 -2.31 25.14 -36.60
N ASP A 438 -2.13 26.33 -36.04
CA ASP A 438 -1.02 27.24 -36.33
C ASP A 438 -0.32 27.63 -35.02
N VAL A 439 1.01 27.67 -35.06
CA VAL A 439 1.87 27.96 -33.89
C VAL A 439 2.34 29.40 -33.94
N ASP A 440 2.07 30.14 -32.88
CA ASP A 440 2.50 31.53 -32.70
C ASP A 440 3.74 31.56 -31.80
N LYS A 441 4.93 31.65 -32.43
CA LYS A 441 6.23 31.58 -31.74
C LYS A 441 6.57 32.84 -30.94
N ASP A 442 5.90 33.96 -31.20
CA ASP A 442 6.16 35.22 -30.50
C ASP A 442 5.31 35.35 -29.22
N ASP A 443 4.25 34.54 -29.10
CA ASP A 443 3.22 34.60 -28.04
C ASP A 443 3.07 33.25 -27.29
N ASP A 444 4.02 32.33 -27.51
CA ASP A 444 4.06 30.96 -26.96
C ASP A 444 2.68 30.28 -26.92
N SER A 445 1.96 30.34 -28.05
CA SER A 445 0.61 29.81 -28.14
C SER A 445 0.35 29.06 -29.44
N ILE A 446 -0.70 28.25 -29.44
CA ILE A 446 -1.17 27.50 -30.61
C ILE A 446 -2.65 27.81 -30.84
N LYS A 447 -2.98 28.16 -32.08
CA LYS A 447 -4.34 28.45 -32.54
C LYS A 447 -4.87 27.23 -33.28
N VAL A 448 -5.88 26.58 -32.72
CA VAL A 448 -6.41 25.30 -33.22
C VAL A 448 -7.79 25.50 -33.83
N GLU A 449 -7.95 25.14 -35.11
CA GLU A 449 -9.22 25.26 -35.83
C GLU A 449 -10.07 24.00 -35.66
N LEU A 450 -11.22 24.13 -34.99
CA LEU A 450 -12.09 23.00 -34.68
C LEU A 450 -12.89 22.53 -35.91
N LYS A 451 -13.18 21.23 -35.98
CA LYS A 451 -13.87 20.63 -37.13
C LYS A 451 -15.31 21.11 -37.29
N SER A 452 -15.96 21.42 -36.17
CA SER A 452 -17.29 22.02 -36.05
C SER A 452 -17.22 23.28 -35.19
N SER A 453 -17.82 24.38 -35.63
CA SER A 453 -17.98 25.58 -34.82
C SER A 453 -18.98 25.29 -33.70
N LEU A 454 -18.49 24.95 -32.52
CA LEU A 454 -19.32 24.71 -31.34
C LEU A 454 -19.64 26.04 -30.64
N PRO A 455 -20.86 26.24 -30.10
CA PRO A 455 -21.14 27.32 -29.15
C PRO A 455 -20.20 27.26 -27.94
N MET A 456 -19.90 28.41 -27.33
CA MET A 456 -19.02 28.48 -26.14
C MET A 456 -19.53 27.61 -24.97
N GLU A 457 -20.86 27.42 -24.87
CA GLU A 457 -21.50 26.58 -23.85
C GLU A 457 -21.21 25.07 -24.02
N ASP A 458 -20.80 24.64 -25.22
CA ASP A 458 -20.49 23.24 -25.55
C ASP A 458 -18.99 22.92 -25.43
N ILE A 459 -18.13 23.94 -25.29
CA ILE A 459 -16.71 23.75 -24.98
C ILE A 459 -16.57 23.57 -23.47
N LYS A 460 -16.35 22.31 -23.08
CA LYS A 460 -16.20 21.90 -21.67
C LYS A 460 -14.77 22.02 -21.15
N PHE A 461 -13.94 22.84 -21.78
CA PHE A 461 -12.56 23.10 -21.36
C PHE A 461 -12.51 24.39 -20.53
N SER A 462 -11.78 24.35 -19.42
CA SER A 462 -11.47 25.50 -18.57
C SER A 462 -10.07 26.05 -18.89
N ILE A 463 -9.82 27.31 -18.53
CA ILE A 463 -8.49 27.94 -18.63
C ILE A 463 -7.43 27.18 -17.81
N ASP A 464 -7.87 26.48 -16.76
CA ASP A 464 -6.99 25.69 -15.89
C ASP A 464 -6.74 24.25 -16.38
N ASP A 465 -7.36 23.83 -17.49
CA ASP A 465 -7.26 22.45 -17.97
C ASP A 465 -6.05 22.27 -18.89
N MET A 466 -5.18 21.32 -18.53
CA MET A 466 -4.09 20.86 -19.40
C MET A 466 -4.67 20.07 -20.58
N LEU A 467 -4.50 20.59 -21.79
CA LEU A 467 -5.00 20.01 -23.03
C LEU A 467 -3.95 19.13 -23.70
N GLN A 468 -4.43 18.01 -24.25
CA GLN A 468 -3.65 17.08 -25.05
C GLN A 468 -4.14 17.04 -26.48
N MET A 469 -3.21 16.89 -27.41
CA MET A 469 -3.50 16.73 -28.84
C MET A 469 -2.89 15.44 -29.39
N SER A 470 -3.54 14.84 -30.40
CA SER A 470 -3.07 13.60 -31.04
C SER A 470 -1.66 13.72 -31.66
N THR A 471 -0.84 12.67 -31.57
CA THR A 471 0.54 12.63 -32.13
C THR A 471 0.60 12.15 -33.58
N LYS A 472 1.65 12.54 -34.32
CA LYS A 472 1.95 12.03 -35.67
C LYS A 472 2.21 10.51 -35.65
N GLY A 473 1.57 9.77 -36.55
CA GLY A 473 1.80 8.32 -36.74
C GLY A 473 0.98 7.39 -35.83
N ASN A 474 0.31 7.88 -34.79
CA ASN A 474 -0.62 7.08 -33.99
C ASN A 474 -1.76 7.95 -33.41
N SER A 475 -2.95 7.83 -33.99
CA SER A 475 -4.15 8.57 -33.56
C SER A 475 -4.67 8.21 -32.17
N LYS A 476 -4.18 7.12 -31.56
CA LYS A 476 -4.51 6.73 -30.17
C LYS A 476 -3.53 7.29 -29.14
N LYS A 477 -2.43 7.91 -29.57
CA LYS A 477 -1.47 8.57 -28.68
C LYS A 477 -1.69 10.08 -28.74
N ALA A 478 -1.64 10.73 -27.58
CA ALA A 478 -1.75 12.17 -27.42
C ALA A 478 -0.60 12.69 -26.56
N ILE A 479 -0.18 13.93 -26.80
CA ILE A 479 0.84 14.65 -26.04
C ILE A 479 0.23 15.84 -25.34
N ASP A 480 0.76 16.17 -24.16
CA ASP A 480 0.44 17.43 -23.47
C ASP A 480 0.91 18.61 -24.31
N VAL A 481 0.05 19.62 -24.45
CA VAL A 481 0.30 20.80 -25.27
C VAL A 481 0.28 22.07 -24.44
N GLY A 482 -0.66 22.18 -23.49
CA GLY A 482 -0.72 23.31 -22.58
C GLY A 482 -2.15 23.72 -22.23
N TYR A 483 -2.33 24.97 -21.79
CA TYR A 483 -3.56 25.42 -21.14
C TYR A 483 -4.44 26.26 -22.05
N MET A 484 -5.76 26.14 -21.93
CA MET A 484 -6.68 26.95 -22.75
C MET A 484 -6.56 28.44 -22.39
N ARG A 485 -6.38 29.30 -23.40
CA ARG A 485 -6.41 30.76 -23.23
C ARG A 485 -7.79 31.33 -23.53
N ASP A 486 -8.29 31.10 -24.75
CA ASP A 486 -9.60 31.58 -25.20
C ASP A 486 -10.21 30.71 -26.32
N TYR A 487 -11.46 31.00 -26.68
CA TYR A 487 -12.11 30.44 -27.86
C TYR A 487 -12.99 31.50 -28.53
N PHE A 488 -12.78 31.69 -29.84
CA PHE A 488 -13.55 32.64 -30.64
C PHE A 488 -13.70 32.15 -32.08
N ASN A 489 -14.92 32.22 -32.63
CA ASN A 489 -15.23 31.88 -34.03
C ASN A 489 -14.72 30.49 -34.51
N GLY A 490 -14.74 29.46 -33.66
CA GLY A 490 -14.28 28.12 -34.05
C GLY A 490 -12.77 27.89 -33.90
N ILE A 491 -12.03 28.88 -33.41
CA ILE A 491 -10.60 28.81 -33.13
C ILE A 491 -10.40 28.76 -31.61
N LEU A 492 -9.70 27.72 -31.15
CA LEU A 492 -9.29 27.53 -29.76
C LEU A 492 -7.83 27.96 -29.61
N THR A 493 -7.55 28.91 -28.72
CA THR A 493 -6.17 29.33 -28.42
C THR A 493 -5.67 28.62 -27.17
N ILE A 494 -4.50 28.01 -27.24
CA ILE A 494 -3.87 27.27 -26.13
C ILE A 494 -2.48 27.86 -25.88
N ASP A 495 -2.17 28.16 -24.62
CA ASP A 495 -0.83 28.52 -24.14
C ASP A 495 0.05 27.30 -24.10
N LEU A 496 1.22 27.35 -24.75
CA LEU A 496 2.14 26.22 -24.81
C LEU A 496 2.84 26.01 -23.46
N ASP A 497 2.94 24.75 -23.07
CA ASP A 497 3.80 24.34 -21.95
C ASP A 497 5.27 24.26 -22.38
N ALA A 498 6.20 24.48 -21.45
CA ALA A 498 7.61 24.76 -21.74
C ALA A 498 8.36 23.59 -22.41
N ASP A 499 7.89 22.35 -22.23
CA ASP A 499 8.55 21.12 -22.67
C ASP A 499 7.87 20.48 -23.91
N VAL A 500 7.00 21.20 -24.60
CA VAL A 500 6.16 20.63 -25.68
C VAL A 500 6.90 20.58 -27.02
N ASP A 501 7.04 19.37 -27.56
CA ASP A 501 7.52 19.14 -28.92
C ASP A 501 6.36 19.28 -29.94
N VAL A 502 6.20 20.51 -30.42
CA VAL A 502 5.14 20.90 -31.36
C VAL A 502 5.26 20.16 -32.71
N ASP A 503 6.46 19.70 -33.09
CA ASP A 503 6.69 18.95 -34.32
C ASP A 503 6.08 17.54 -34.26
N ASN A 504 5.78 17.03 -33.07
CA ASN A 504 5.16 15.73 -32.87
C ASN A 504 3.61 15.77 -32.88
N ILE A 505 3.01 16.97 -32.89
CA ILE A 505 1.53 17.13 -32.94
C ILE A 505 1.01 16.80 -34.35
N SER A 506 -0.04 15.99 -34.44
CA SER A 506 -0.70 15.67 -35.71
C SER A 506 -1.37 16.91 -36.32
N PRO A 507 -1.25 17.17 -37.63
CA PRO A 507 -1.89 18.34 -38.26
C PRO A 507 -3.43 18.31 -38.19
N TYR A 508 -4.02 17.13 -37.97
CA TYR A 508 -5.45 16.93 -37.70
C TYR A 508 -5.62 15.82 -36.66
N GLY A 509 -6.63 15.92 -35.80
CA GLY A 509 -6.79 14.95 -34.70
C GLY A 509 -7.85 15.35 -33.69
N GLU A 510 -7.67 14.89 -32.47
CA GLU A 510 -8.53 15.17 -31.32
C GLU A 510 -7.79 15.98 -30.25
N ILE A 511 -8.50 16.93 -29.65
CA ILE A 511 -8.12 17.65 -28.44
C ILE A 511 -8.93 17.07 -27.29
N SER A 512 -8.27 16.78 -26.18
CA SER A 512 -8.94 16.33 -24.95
C SER A 512 -8.19 16.82 -23.72
N ILE A 513 -8.86 16.83 -22.57
CA ILE A 513 -8.18 17.16 -21.30
C ILE A 513 -7.25 16.00 -20.92
N ASN A 514 -6.03 16.28 -20.47
CA ASN A 514 -5.15 15.28 -19.85
C ASN A 514 -5.81 14.74 -18.57
N LYS A 515 -6.39 13.55 -18.66
CA LYS A 515 -7.00 12.86 -17.51
C LYS A 515 -6.11 11.79 -16.89
N ASN A 516 -4.88 11.61 -17.41
CA ASN A 516 -3.97 10.57 -16.93
C ASN A 516 -3.69 10.74 -15.43
N MET A 517 -3.55 11.98 -14.95
CA MET A 517 -3.35 12.24 -13.52
C MET A 517 -4.53 11.78 -12.65
N VAL A 518 -5.76 11.99 -13.11
CA VAL A 518 -6.98 11.59 -12.38
C VAL A 518 -7.15 10.07 -12.43
N GLU A 519 -6.90 9.45 -13.57
CA GLU A 519 -6.96 7.98 -13.72
C GLU A 519 -5.89 7.28 -12.87
N VAL A 520 -4.66 7.78 -12.88
CA VAL A 520 -3.57 7.30 -12.01
C VAL A 520 -3.95 7.49 -10.54
N SER A 521 -4.59 8.61 -10.19
CA SER A 521 -5.06 8.87 -8.83
C SER A 521 -6.14 7.88 -8.39
N LEU A 522 -7.11 7.56 -9.25
CA LEU A 522 -8.14 6.55 -8.98
C LEU A 522 -7.52 5.15 -8.83
N ASN A 523 -6.58 4.77 -9.69
CA ASN A 523 -5.85 3.50 -9.59
C ASN A 523 -5.10 3.37 -8.26
N ARG A 524 -4.48 4.46 -7.78
CA ARG A 524 -3.77 4.51 -6.49
C ARG A 524 -4.73 4.29 -5.31
N GLN A 525 -5.88 4.96 -5.34
CA GLN A 525 -6.93 4.81 -4.33
C GLN A 525 -7.51 3.39 -4.30
N GLU A 526 -7.79 2.79 -5.47
CA GLU A 526 -8.25 1.40 -5.57
C GLU A 526 -7.23 0.40 -5.02
N LYS A 527 -5.94 0.61 -5.32
CA LYS A 527 -4.85 -0.22 -4.79
C LYS A 527 -4.78 -0.13 -3.27
N ALA A 528 -4.85 1.08 -2.70
CA ALA A 528 -4.86 1.29 -1.26
C ALA A 528 -6.08 0.64 -0.60
N LEU A 529 -7.27 0.79 -1.19
CA LEU A 529 -8.50 0.15 -0.71
C LEU A 529 -8.40 -1.38 -0.69
N LYS A 530 -7.84 -1.98 -1.75
CA LYS A 530 -7.56 -3.43 -1.80
C LYS A 530 -6.59 -3.84 -0.70
N SER A 531 -5.49 -3.09 -0.55
CA SER A 531 -4.47 -3.33 0.48
C SER A 531 -5.08 -3.32 1.89
N ILE A 532 -5.95 -2.36 2.21
CA ILE A 532 -6.67 -2.33 3.49
C ILE A 532 -7.64 -3.50 3.62
N ASN A 533 -8.40 -3.83 2.58
CA ASN A 533 -9.38 -4.92 2.61
C ASN A 533 -8.73 -6.29 2.89
N TYR A 534 -7.60 -6.56 2.24
CA TYR A 534 -6.84 -7.82 2.33
C TYR A 534 -5.75 -7.82 3.40
N LYS A 535 -5.54 -6.70 4.09
CA LYS A 535 -4.48 -6.50 5.10
C LYS A 535 -3.05 -6.63 4.55
N ASP A 536 -2.85 -6.19 3.31
CA ASP A 536 -1.55 -6.16 2.62
C ASP A 536 -0.79 -4.83 2.85
N ASN A 537 -1.24 -4.02 3.79
CA ASN A 537 -0.59 -2.76 4.16
C ASN A 537 0.51 -2.98 5.21
N VAL A 538 1.41 -1.99 5.39
CA VAL A 538 2.59 -2.11 6.28
C VAL A 538 2.24 -2.59 7.69
N ASN A 539 1.17 -2.08 8.30
CA ASN A 539 0.67 -2.54 9.59
C ASN A 539 -0.79 -3.03 9.47
N PRO A 540 -1.03 -4.36 9.40
CA PRO A 540 -2.37 -4.96 9.27
C PRO A 540 -3.39 -4.52 10.33
N LYS A 541 -2.94 -4.10 11.53
CA LYS A 541 -3.83 -3.60 12.59
C LYS A 541 -4.55 -2.31 12.19
N ILE A 542 -3.99 -1.52 11.28
CA ILE A 542 -4.66 -0.32 10.73
C ILE A 542 -5.98 -0.72 10.07
N SER A 543 -6.00 -1.80 9.29
CA SER A 543 -7.22 -2.30 8.66
C SER A 543 -8.25 -2.73 9.71
N ASP A 544 -7.81 -3.38 10.79
CA ASP A 544 -8.69 -3.77 11.88
C ASP A 544 -9.30 -2.55 12.59
N ILE A 545 -8.52 -1.50 12.83
CA ILE A 545 -9.00 -0.25 13.43
C ILE A 545 -9.97 0.49 12.52
N ILE A 546 -9.77 0.51 11.19
CA ILE A 546 -10.72 1.17 10.28
C ILE A 546 -12.11 0.51 10.34
N PHE A 547 -12.18 -0.82 10.42
CA PHE A 547 -13.46 -1.52 10.48
C PHE A 547 -14.00 -1.71 11.91
N ASN A 548 -13.13 -1.59 12.92
CA ASN A 548 -13.48 -1.60 14.33
C ASN A 548 -12.67 -0.54 15.11
N PRO A 549 -13.08 0.74 15.07
CA PRO A 549 -12.31 1.84 15.66
C PRO A 549 -12.08 1.71 17.17
N GLN A 550 -12.95 0.99 17.89
CA GLN A 550 -12.79 0.73 19.32
C GLN A 550 -11.59 -0.18 19.64
N SER A 551 -11.10 -0.95 18.67
CA SER A 551 -9.92 -1.80 18.84
C SER A 551 -8.61 -1.01 18.95
N ALA A 552 -8.62 0.30 18.67
CA ALA A 552 -7.46 1.16 18.85
C ALA A 552 -7.01 1.16 20.32
N SER A 553 -5.72 0.91 20.53
CA SER A 553 -5.09 0.84 21.83
C SER A 553 -4.02 1.91 22.02
N SER A 554 -3.76 2.22 23.28
CA SER A 554 -2.69 3.13 23.71
C SER A 554 -2.04 2.55 24.95
N SER A 555 -0.70 2.53 24.94
CA SER A 555 0.15 2.23 26.09
C SER A 555 0.13 3.41 27.10
N LEU A 556 0.72 3.23 28.28
CA LEU A 556 0.68 4.21 29.39
C LEU A 556 0.96 5.64 28.89
N ASN A 557 0.07 6.58 29.23
CA ASN A 557 0.18 7.98 28.81
C ASN A 557 1.53 8.58 29.22
N GLN A 558 2.36 8.89 28.24
CA GLN A 558 3.54 9.72 28.42
C GLN A 558 3.10 11.13 28.84
N ILE A 559 3.76 11.65 29.87
CA ILE A 559 3.62 13.04 30.31
C ILE A 559 4.79 13.80 29.71
N ILE A 560 4.49 14.85 28.96
CA ILE A 560 5.50 15.74 28.36
C ILE A 560 5.44 17.07 29.12
N SER A 561 6.60 17.57 29.53
CA SER A 561 6.72 18.88 30.15
C SER A 561 6.97 19.99 29.12
N PHE A 562 6.59 21.23 29.43
CA PHE A 562 6.90 22.39 28.60
C PHE A 562 8.40 22.57 28.32
N THR A 563 9.25 22.15 29.26
CA THR A 563 10.72 22.25 29.13
C THR A 563 11.32 21.28 28.12
N GLU A 564 10.58 20.24 27.73
CA GLU A 564 10.99 19.29 26.70
C GLU A 564 10.60 19.75 25.28
N CYS A 565 9.83 20.84 25.14
CA CYS A 565 9.36 21.31 23.85
C CYS A 565 10.33 22.25 23.17
N HIS A 566 10.44 22.13 21.84
CA HIS A 566 11.25 23.03 21.02
C HIS A 566 10.50 24.33 20.69
N SER A 567 9.18 24.22 20.51
CA SER A 567 8.32 25.36 20.24
C SER A 567 7.97 26.13 21.51
N ASN A 568 8.14 27.45 21.48
CA ASN A 568 7.65 28.36 22.53
C ASN A 568 6.12 28.56 22.52
N TYR A 569 5.40 27.99 21.53
CA TYR A 569 3.97 28.20 21.31
C TYR A 569 3.13 26.96 21.71
N MET A 570 3.52 26.35 22.83
CA MET A 570 2.89 25.16 23.41
C MET A 570 1.92 25.53 24.53
N ASP A 571 0.82 24.79 24.64
CA ASP A 571 -0.16 24.90 25.72
C ASP A 571 -0.52 23.51 26.26
N GLU A 572 -1.29 23.49 27.35
CA GLU A 572 -1.69 22.27 28.03
C GLU A 572 -2.46 21.29 27.13
N SER A 573 -3.31 21.78 26.22
CA SER A 573 -4.06 20.90 25.31
C SER A 573 -3.14 20.25 24.28
N LYS A 574 -2.17 20.99 23.75
CA LYS A 574 -1.15 20.45 22.84
C LYS A 574 -0.24 19.45 23.56
N LEU A 575 0.24 19.75 24.77
CA LEU A 575 1.08 18.82 25.55
C LEU A 575 0.36 17.51 25.87
N ARG A 576 -0.90 17.59 26.33
CA ARG A 576 -1.74 16.42 26.58
C ARG A 576 -1.91 15.60 25.30
N SER A 577 -2.19 16.27 24.19
CA SER A 577 -2.38 15.63 22.88
C SER A 577 -1.09 14.98 22.38
N LEU A 578 0.09 15.60 22.61
CA LEU A 578 1.38 15.02 22.23
C LEU A 578 1.66 13.76 23.03
N GLY A 579 1.44 13.80 24.35
CA GLY A 579 1.58 12.63 25.22
C GLY A 579 0.73 11.45 24.74
N LYS A 580 -0.55 11.70 24.40
CA LYS A 580 -1.44 10.67 23.83
C LYS A 580 -0.98 10.20 22.44
N ALA A 581 -0.60 11.11 21.54
CA ALA A 581 -0.13 10.77 20.21
C ALA A 581 1.11 9.86 20.25
N LEU A 582 2.06 10.16 21.14
CA LEU A 582 3.24 9.34 21.37
C LEU A 582 2.90 7.97 21.98
N SER A 583 1.89 7.92 22.86
CA SER A 583 1.47 6.70 23.56
C SER A 583 0.49 5.81 22.79
N ALA A 584 -0.08 6.29 21.69
CA ALA A 584 -0.94 5.48 20.83
C ALA A 584 -0.15 4.36 20.16
N ASP A 585 -0.68 3.14 20.10
CA ASP A 585 0.12 2.01 19.59
C ASP A 585 0.13 1.94 18.05
N THR A 586 -0.93 2.46 17.40
CA THR A 586 -1.10 2.33 15.94
C THR A 586 -1.74 3.55 15.30
N MET A 587 -2.75 4.16 15.94
CA MET A 587 -3.48 5.29 15.37
C MET A 587 -3.85 6.31 16.44
N PHE A 588 -3.70 7.60 16.12
CA PHE A 588 -4.17 8.71 16.94
C PHE A 588 -4.88 9.76 16.10
N LEU A 589 -5.98 10.32 16.63
CA LEU A 589 -6.76 11.39 16.01
C LEU A 589 -6.63 12.69 16.82
N LEU A 590 -6.31 13.77 16.14
CA LEU A 590 -6.33 15.11 16.71
C LEU A 590 -7.34 15.99 15.98
N GLN A 591 -8.38 16.42 16.69
CA GLN A 591 -9.24 17.50 16.22
C GLN A 591 -8.60 18.85 16.57
N GLY A 592 -8.36 19.68 15.56
CA GLY A 592 -7.82 21.02 15.73
C GLY A 592 -8.76 22.10 15.19
N PRO A 593 -9.61 22.69 16.03
CA PRO A 593 -10.44 23.85 15.67
C PRO A 593 -9.63 25.03 15.07
N PRO A 594 -10.28 26.01 14.43
CA PRO A 594 -9.61 27.16 13.82
C PRO A 594 -8.72 27.92 14.81
N GLY A 595 -7.49 28.24 14.39
CA GLY A 595 -6.57 29.04 15.20
C GLY A 595 -5.91 28.31 16.37
N THR A 596 -6.10 26.99 16.53
CA THR A 596 -5.54 26.22 17.66
C THR A 596 -4.09 25.78 17.51
N GLY A 597 -3.46 26.04 16.35
CA GLY A 597 -2.06 25.71 16.10
C GLY A 597 -1.80 24.24 15.76
N LYS A 598 -2.62 23.64 14.89
CA LYS A 598 -2.40 22.28 14.33
C LYS A 598 -0.98 22.08 13.80
N THR A 599 -0.50 23.02 12.98
CA THR A 599 0.85 22.95 12.40
C THR A 599 1.94 23.00 13.46
N THR A 600 1.75 23.78 14.53
CA THR A 600 2.66 23.81 15.69
C THR A 600 2.67 22.47 16.42
N PHE A 601 1.51 21.83 16.59
CA PHE A 601 1.43 20.49 17.14
C PHE A 601 2.18 19.48 16.26
N ILE A 602 1.97 19.50 14.94
CA ILE A 602 2.62 18.58 14.00
C ILE A 602 4.14 18.75 14.05
N SER A 603 4.65 19.99 13.97
CA SER A 603 6.09 20.25 13.99
C SER A 603 6.73 19.85 15.33
N GLU A 604 6.03 20.10 16.45
CA GLU A 604 6.52 19.67 17.77
C GLU A 604 6.48 18.15 17.91
N LEU A 605 5.42 17.47 17.44
CA LEU A 605 5.33 16.01 17.44
C LEU A 605 6.51 15.38 16.68
N ILE A 606 6.90 15.98 15.55
CA ILE A 606 8.07 15.53 14.78
C ILE A 606 9.36 15.68 15.59
N CYS A 607 9.55 16.82 16.28
CA CYS A 607 10.71 17.01 17.16
C CYS A 607 10.74 15.93 18.25
N GLN A 608 9.61 15.69 18.91
CA GLN A 608 9.48 14.68 19.95
C GLN A 608 9.75 13.25 19.44
N ILE A 609 9.36 12.93 18.20
CA ILE A 609 9.68 11.64 17.57
C ILE A 609 11.19 11.53 17.33
N LEU A 610 11.80 12.53 16.72
CA LEU A 610 13.22 12.51 16.34
C LEU A 610 14.17 12.61 17.54
N ASP A 611 13.76 13.25 18.62
CA ASP A 611 14.52 13.28 19.88
C ASP A 611 14.58 11.89 20.52
N ARG A 612 13.54 11.07 20.35
CA ARG A 612 13.48 9.69 20.84
C ARG A 612 14.17 8.71 19.89
N ASP A 613 14.04 8.94 18.59
CA ASP A 613 14.68 8.15 17.54
C ASP A 613 15.04 9.02 16.32
N LYS A 614 16.33 9.37 16.23
CA LYS A 614 16.87 10.21 15.15
C LYS A 614 16.77 9.56 13.77
N ASN A 615 16.58 8.24 13.70
CA ASN A 615 16.50 7.51 12.44
C ASN A 615 15.06 7.29 11.96
N SER A 616 14.07 7.69 12.76
CA SER A 616 12.66 7.55 12.41
C SER A 616 12.34 8.21 11.07
N LYS A 617 11.65 7.46 10.21
CA LYS A 617 11.14 7.94 8.92
C LYS A 617 9.72 8.45 9.06
N ILE A 618 9.51 9.71 8.71
CA ILE A 618 8.25 10.42 8.91
C ILE A 618 7.71 10.89 7.56
N LEU A 619 6.47 10.52 7.26
CA LEU A 619 5.71 11.05 6.14
C LEU A 619 4.72 12.10 6.63
N ILE A 620 4.79 13.31 6.07
CA ILE A 620 3.76 14.34 6.21
C ILE A 620 2.93 14.34 4.93
N ALA A 621 1.65 14.01 5.05
CA ALA A 621 0.70 14.01 3.95
C ALA A 621 -0.44 15.00 4.19
N SER A 622 -1.00 15.55 3.11
CA SER A 622 -2.26 16.30 3.17
C SER A 622 -2.98 16.26 1.82
N GLN A 623 -4.25 16.67 1.78
CA GLN A 623 -4.98 16.84 0.52
C GLN A 623 -4.41 18.02 -0.30
N SER A 624 -3.99 19.09 0.37
CA SER A 624 -3.56 20.34 -0.26
C SER A 624 -2.04 20.51 -0.25
N ASN A 625 -1.45 21.07 -1.31
CA ASN A 625 -0.02 21.38 -1.33
C ASN A 625 0.34 22.42 -0.25
N VAL A 626 -0.51 23.42 -0.04
CA VAL A 626 -0.28 24.50 0.93
C VAL A 626 -0.13 23.98 2.36
N ALA A 627 -0.96 23.02 2.79
CA ALA A 627 -0.88 22.46 4.14
C ALA A 627 0.41 21.66 4.36
N VAL A 628 0.85 20.88 3.36
CA VAL A 628 2.14 20.16 3.40
C VAL A 628 3.28 21.17 3.52
N ASP A 629 3.30 22.19 2.67
CA ASP A 629 4.36 23.18 2.61
C ASP A 629 4.49 23.97 3.91
N HIS A 630 3.36 24.36 4.51
CA HIS A 630 3.32 25.02 5.82
C HIS A 630 3.91 24.13 6.93
N SER A 631 3.55 22.84 6.95
CA SER A 631 4.05 21.89 7.94
C SER A 631 5.54 21.63 7.80
N LEU A 632 6.05 21.49 6.57
CA LEU A 632 7.48 21.33 6.31
C LEU A 632 8.26 22.59 6.68
N SER A 633 7.78 23.77 6.29
CA SER A 633 8.42 25.05 6.61
C SER A 633 8.54 25.25 8.12
N LYS A 634 7.47 24.99 8.87
CA LYS A 634 7.48 25.11 10.33
C LYS A 634 8.41 24.09 10.99
N THR A 635 8.46 22.88 10.46
CA THR A 635 9.38 21.84 10.95
C THR A 635 10.84 22.23 10.70
N LYS A 636 11.15 22.82 9.54
CA LYS A 636 12.49 23.31 9.20
C LYS A 636 12.92 24.49 10.07
N GLU A 637 11.98 25.35 10.46
CA GLU A 637 12.23 26.45 11.41
C GLU A 637 12.66 25.92 12.79
N LEU A 638 12.03 24.84 13.28
CA LEU A 638 12.39 24.22 14.57
C LEU A 638 13.64 23.33 14.47
N LEU A 639 13.85 22.67 13.32
CA LEU A 639 14.97 21.77 13.06
C LEU A 639 15.74 22.20 11.80
N PRO A 640 16.62 23.21 11.89
CA PRO A 640 17.34 23.74 10.73
C PRO A 640 18.17 22.71 9.96
N ASP A 641 18.73 21.72 10.66
CA ASP A 641 19.64 20.73 10.07
C ASP A 641 18.93 19.46 9.54
N ILE A 642 17.61 19.36 9.67
CA ILE A 642 16.88 18.15 9.26
C ILE A 642 16.88 17.96 7.74
N GLN A 643 17.07 16.71 7.32
CA GLN A 643 16.96 16.31 5.92
C GLN A 643 15.49 16.06 5.57
N LEU A 644 14.97 16.84 4.61
CA LEU A 644 13.59 16.77 4.19
C LEU A 644 13.46 16.74 2.67
N ILE A 645 12.44 16.05 2.18
CA ILE A 645 12.12 15.93 0.76
C ILE A 645 10.66 16.30 0.52
N ARG A 646 10.40 17.14 -0.48
CA ARG A 646 9.07 17.52 -0.97
C ARG A 646 8.80 16.86 -2.33
N ILE A 647 7.67 16.14 -2.43
CA ILE A 647 7.29 15.36 -3.62
C ILE A 647 6.02 15.90 -4.26
N GLY A 648 6.08 16.18 -5.56
CA GLY A 648 4.98 16.72 -6.36
C GLY A 648 5.49 17.68 -7.44
N HIS A 649 4.56 18.39 -8.09
CA HIS A 649 4.88 19.32 -9.17
C HIS A 649 5.36 20.67 -8.61
N LYS A 650 6.56 21.09 -9.03
CA LYS A 650 7.27 22.27 -8.52
C LYS A 650 6.46 23.57 -8.60
N GLU A 651 5.66 23.75 -9.66
CA GLU A 651 4.79 24.93 -9.85
C GLU A 651 3.72 25.11 -8.77
N LYS A 652 3.36 24.02 -8.06
CA LYS A 652 2.32 24.04 -7.04
C LYS A 652 2.86 24.28 -5.63
N PHE A 653 4.17 24.49 -5.50
CA PHE A 653 4.85 24.65 -4.22
C PHE A 653 5.01 26.12 -3.86
N SER A 654 5.00 26.40 -2.57
CA SER A 654 5.44 27.70 -2.04
C SER A 654 6.94 27.89 -2.19
N GLU A 655 7.39 29.14 -2.32
CA GLU A 655 8.80 29.49 -2.51
C GLU A 655 9.72 28.88 -1.45
N ASN A 656 9.24 28.83 -0.20
CA ASN A 656 10.01 28.36 0.95
C ASN A 656 10.34 26.85 0.94
N VAL A 657 9.71 26.06 0.06
CA VAL A 657 9.95 24.60 0.00
C VAL A 657 10.56 24.13 -1.32
N ILE A 658 10.83 25.04 -2.25
CA ILE A 658 11.41 24.73 -3.56
C ILE A 658 12.80 24.08 -3.40
N ASP A 659 13.57 24.54 -2.42
CA ASP A 659 14.90 24.01 -2.10
C ASP A 659 14.86 22.54 -1.65
N PHE A 660 13.70 22.06 -1.20
CA PHE A 660 13.52 20.69 -0.70
C PHE A 660 12.90 19.76 -1.73
N THR A 661 12.76 20.17 -2.99
CA THR A 661 12.27 19.29 -4.05
C THR A 661 13.17 18.07 -4.21
N LEU A 662 12.61 16.93 -4.63
CA LEU A 662 13.36 15.69 -4.81
C LEU A 662 14.60 15.87 -5.70
N ASP A 663 14.48 16.64 -6.78
CA ASP A 663 15.59 16.89 -7.72
C ASP A 663 16.72 17.68 -7.07
N ASN A 664 16.38 18.74 -6.33
CA ASN A 664 17.37 19.54 -5.61
C ASN A 664 18.02 18.71 -4.49
N PHE A 665 17.23 17.94 -3.74
CA PHE A 665 17.75 17.04 -2.72
C PHE A 665 18.71 16.01 -3.31
N CYS A 666 18.36 15.36 -4.42
CA CYS A 666 19.22 14.39 -5.09
C CYS A 666 20.54 15.03 -5.57
N LYS A 667 20.49 16.28 -6.08
CA LYS A 667 21.69 17.04 -6.46
C LYS A 667 22.58 17.35 -5.26
N ASP A 668 22.02 17.92 -4.21
CA ASP A 668 22.74 18.25 -2.97
C ASP A 668 23.33 17.00 -2.31
N TRP A 669 22.57 15.91 -2.30
CA TRP A 669 22.99 14.63 -1.78
C TRP A 669 24.15 14.06 -2.61
N ALA A 670 24.03 14.08 -3.94
CA ALA A 670 25.08 13.65 -4.85
C ALA A 670 26.37 14.42 -4.62
N GLU A 671 26.30 15.75 -4.50
CA GLU A 671 27.46 16.60 -4.22
C GLU A 671 28.11 16.28 -2.86
N LYS A 672 27.30 16.08 -1.82
CA LYS A 672 27.80 15.67 -0.49
C LYS A 672 28.49 14.32 -0.51
N VAL A 673 27.92 13.33 -1.22
CA VAL A 673 28.53 12.00 -1.37
C VAL A 673 29.85 12.12 -2.13
N ILE A 674 29.87 12.84 -3.25
CA ILE A 674 31.08 13.09 -4.04
C ILE A 674 32.16 13.75 -3.16
N SER A 675 31.80 14.79 -2.40
CA SER A 675 32.73 15.48 -1.50
C SER A 675 33.26 14.59 -0.38
N LYS A 676 32.42 13.72 0.20
CA LYS A 676 32.87 12.72 1.19
C LYS A 676 33.83 11.72 0.57
N CYS A 677 33.56 11.26 -0.66
CA CYS A 677 34.47 10.39 -1.41
C CYS A 677 35.81 11.08 -1.70
N ASP A 678 35.80 12.35 -2.13
CA ASP A 678 37.01 13.15 -2.35
C ASP A 678 37.84 13.28 -1.07
N ASN A 679 37.21 13.68 0.04
CA ASN A 679 37.89 13.80 1.33
C ASN A 679 38.47 12.47 1.83
N ALA A 680 37.75 11.37 1.64
CA ALA A 680 38.23 10.03 2.02
C ALA A 680 39.45 9.61 1.18
N LEU A 681 39.41 9.85 -0.13
CA LEU A 681 40.55 9.61 -1.04
C LEU A 681 41.76 10.46 -0.68
N ASP A 682 41.57 11.76 -0.41
CA ASP A 682 42.65 12.67 -0.04
C ASP A 682 43.30 12.29 1.30
N ASN A 683 42.50 11.87 2.28
CA ASN A 683 43.00 11.38 3.56
C ASN A 683 43.80 10.07 3.38
N TYR A 684 43.31 9.16 2.55
CA TYR A 684 44.02 7.91 2.25
C TYR A 684 45.33 8.19 1.48
N LYS A 685 45.32 9.11 0.52
CA LYS A 685 46.51 9.53 -0.23
C LYS A 685 47.60 10.08 0.68
N LYS A 686 47.22 10.90 1.67
CA LYS A 686 48.15 11.45 2.67
C LYS A 686 48.73 10.39 3.60
N GLN A 687 47.97 9.33 3.91
CA GLN A 687 48.45 8.23 4.75
C GLN A 687 49.49 7.36 4.04
N VAL A 688 49.35 7.17 2.73
CA VAL A 688 50.17 6.24 1.95
C VAL A 688 51.42 6.90 1.32
N ASN A 689 51.51 8.24 1.32
CA ASN A 689 52.68 9.01 0.87
C ASN A 689 53.16 8.65 -0.57
N LEU A 690 52.22 8.61 -1.51
CA LEU A 690 52.43 8.23 -2.91
C LEU A 690 52.92 9.42 -3.77
N ASP A 691 53.84 9.18 -4.70
CA ASP A 691 54.26 10.13 -5.73
C ASP A 691 53.17 10.24 -6.81
N SER A 692 52.60 11.44 -6.93
CA SER A 692 51.50 11.74 -7.86
C SER A 692 51.85 11.49 -9.33
N SER A 693 53.11 11.67 -9.74
CA SER A 693 53.51 11.48 -11.14
C SER A 693 53.61 10.01 -11.51
N LEU A 694 54.08 9.17 -10.58
CA LEU A 694 54.11 7.72 -10.78
C LEU A 694 52.71 7.10 -10.76
N GLN A 695 51.84 7.62 -9.90
CA GLN A 695 50.46 7.17 -9.78
C GLN A 695 49.67 7.38 -11.09
N GLU A 696 49.76 8.57 -11.69
CA GLU A 696 49.07 8.87 -12.96
C GLU A 696 49.50 7.91 -14.08
N LYS A 697 50.80 7.62 -14.17
CA LYS A 697 51.33 6.67 -15.15
C LYS A 697 50.87 5.24 -14.88
N ASN A 698 50.79 4.81 -13.62
CA ASN A 698 50.28 3.48 -13.26
C ASN A 698 48.79 3.31 -13.61
N LEU A 699 47.97 4.34 -13.42
CA LEU A 699 46.55 4.32 -13.79
C LEU A 699 46.36 4.13 -15.30
N ILE A 700 47.18 4.81 -16.11
CA ILE A 700 47.11 4.66 -17.58
C ILE A 700 47.51 3.25 -18.00
N ILE A 701 48.52 2.64 -17.37
CA ILE A 701 48.89 1.23 -17.61
C ILE A 701 47.72 0.29 -17.31
N ILE A 702 47.06 0.46 -16.17
CA ILE A 702 45.92 -0.39 -15.77
C ILE A 702 44.77 -0.31 -16.80
N GLU A 703 44.45 0.89 -17.30
CA GLU A 703 43.37 1.07 -18.28
C GLU A 703 43.72 0.44 -19.64
N ILE A 704 44.98 0.55 -20.08
CA ILE A 704 45.46 -0.11 -21.30
C ILE A 704 45.36 -1.63 -21.18
N GLU A 705 45.78 -2.22 -20.06
CA GLU A 705 45.67 -3.68 -19.84
C GLU A 705 44.22 -4.16 -19.86
N LYS A 706 43.31 -3.40 -19.26
CA LYS A 706 41.88 -3.71 -19.26
C LYS A 706 41.30 -3.69 -20.68
N LEU A 707 41.59 -2.65 -21.46
CA LEU A 707 41.15 -2.57 -22.86
C LEU A 707 41.72 -3.72 -23.71
N LYS A 708 42.97 -4.14 -23.46
CA LYS A 708 43.58 -5.30 -24.13
C LYS A 708 42.83 -6.60 -23.82
N GLN A 709 42.44 -6.83 -22.55
CA GLN A 709 41.65 -8.01 -22.17
C GLN A 709 40.25 -8.02 -22.81
N GLU A 710 39.57 -6.88 -22.84
CA GLU A 710 38.25 -6.76 -23.49
C GLU A 710 38.34 -7.05 -25.00
N ILE A 711 39.41 -6.58 -25.66
CA ILE A 711 39.67 -6.89 -27.07
C ILE A 711 39.93 -8.38 -27.28
N GLU A 712 40.65 -9.04 -26.37
CA GLU A 712 40.90 -10.49 -26.44
C GLU A 712 39.59 -11.29 -26.37
N PHE A 713 38.72 -10.97 -25.40
CA PHE A 713 37.40 -11.59 -25.27
C PHE A 713 36.53 -11.39 -26.52
N MET A 714 36.42 -10.15 -27.02
CA MET A 714 35.66 -9.87 -28.25
C MET A 714 36.25 -10.61 -29.47
N THR A 715 37.57 -10.81 -29.50
CA THR A 715 38.22 -11.56 -30.57
C THR A 715 37.78 -13.03 -30.55
N GLU A 716 37.74 -13.65 -29.37
CA GLU A 716 37.27 -15.02 -29.16
C GLU A 716 35.80 -15.19 -29.57
N GLU A 717 34.95 -14.25 -29.17
CA GLU A 717 33.52 -14.26 -29.48
C GLU A 717 33.25 -14.10 -30.99
N ILE A 718 33.98 -13.20 -31.66
CA ILE A 718 33.93 -13.05 -33.12
C ILE A 718 34.36 -14.35 -33.81
N THR A 719 35.40 -15.04 -33.33
CA THR A 719 35.79 -16.35 -33.89
C THR A 719 34.71 -17.41 -33.72
N HIS A 720 34.08 -17.50 -32.54
CA HIS A 720 32.99 -18.44 -32.30
C HIS A 720 31.77 -18.17 -33.21
N LEU A 721 31.40 -16.91 -33.39
CA LEU A 721 30.31 -16.52 -34.31
C LEU A 721 30.65 -16.84 -35.77
N LYS A 722 31.91 -16.68 -36.19
CA LYS A 722 32.37 -17.08 -37.53
C LYS A 722 32.29 -18.60 -37.73
N ASP A 723 32.67 -19.40 -36.75
CA ASP A 723 32.55 -20.86 -36.81
C ASP A 723 31.08 -21.31 -36.88
N LYS A 724 30.20 -20.65 -36.11
CA LYS A 724 28.75 -20.91 -36.16
C LYS A 724 28.18 -20.54 -37.53
N LYS A 725 28.59 -19.41 -38.09
CA LYS A 725 28.22 -18.97 -39.44
C LYS A 725 28.64 -20.01 -40.48
N GLU A 726 29.88 -20.50 -40.44
CA GLU A 726 30.39 -21.48 -41.41
C GLU A 726 29.56 -22.77 -41.39
N LYS A 727 29.15 -23.25 -40.21
CA LYS A 727 28.24 -24.40 -40.07
C LYS A 727 26.86 -24.13 -40.68
N MET A 728 26.32 -22.92 -40.49
CA MET A 728 25.00 -22.54 -41.03
C MET A 728 25.03 -22.30 -42.55
N ASP A 729 26.13 -21.76 -43.08
CA ASP A 729 26.35 -21.59 -44.52
C ASP A 729 26.35 -22.96 -45.24
N VAL A 730 26.96 -23.99 -44.65
CA VAL A 730 26.90 -25.38 -45.17
C VAL A 730 25.48 -25.94 -45.19
N ILE A 731 24.65 -25.59 -44.21
CA ILE A 731 23.23 -26.00 -44.17
C ILE A 731 22.44 -25.24 -45.24
N SER A 732 22.68 -23.93 -45.39
CA SER A 732 22.07 -23.08 -46.42
C SER A 732 22.37 -23.57 -47.85
N GLU A 733 23.62 -23.98 -48.13
CA GLU A 733 23.98 -24.57 -49.44
C GLU A 733 23.21 -25.85 -49.74
N LYS A 734 22.98 -26.71 -48.74
CA LYS A 734 22.17 -27.93 -48.91
C LYS A 734 20.72 -27.60 -49.26
N TRP A 735 20.14 -26.56 -48.65
CA TRP A 735 18.76 -26.13 -48.92
C TRP A 735 18.58 -25.41 -50.26
N SER A 736 19.60 -24.69 -50.73
CA SER A 736 19.62 -24.09 -52.08
C SER A 736 19.40 -25.16 -53.19
N ASN A 737 20.00 -26.34 -53.03
CA ASN A 737 19.80 -27.46 -53.95
C ASN A 737 18.35 -28.00 -53.94
N VAL A 738 17.70 -28.02 -52.77
CA VAL A 738 16.29 -28.44 -52.63
C VAL A 738 15.36 -27.45 -53.32
N ASN A 739 15.59 -26.14 -53.15
CA ASN A 739 14.83 -25.09 -53.82
C ASN A 739 14.98 -25.14 -55.36
N SER A 740 16.18 -25.42 -55.87
CA SER A 740 16.41 -25.61 -57.31
C SER A 740 15.64 -26.80 -57.91
N ILE A 741 15.47 -27.89 -57.15
CA ILE A 741 14.69 -29.06 -57.57
C ILE A 741 13.20 -28.73 -57.57
N MET A 742 12.71 -27.99 -56.57
CA MET A 742 11.33 -27.51 -56.52
C MET A 742 10.95 -26.61 -57.70
N ASP A 743 11.81 -25.66 -58.06
CA ASP A 743 11.53 -24.76 -59.18
C ASP A 743 11.46 -25.53 -60.51
N LYS A 744 12.27 -26.58 -60.68
CA LYS A 744 12.17 -27.50 -61.81
C LYS A 744 10.86 -28.29 -61.83
N MET A 745 10.36 -28.72 -60.66
CA MET A 745 9.05 -29.40 -60.55
C MET A 745 7.88 -28.47 -60.86
N LYS A 746 7.91 -27.21 -60.38
CA LYS A 746 6.91 -26.18 -60.72
C LYS A 746 6.88 -25.89 -62.23
N LEU A 747 8.05 -25.85 -62.87
CA LEU A 747 8.18 -25.67 -64.33
C LEU A 747 7.63 -26.83 -65.16
N LEU A 748 7.66 -28.06 -64.63
CA LEU A 748 7.08 -29.25 -65.28
C LEU A 748 5.54 -29.26 -65.19
N LEU A 749 4.96 -28.80 -64.07
CA LEU A 749 3.51 -28.71 -63.87
C LEU A 749 2.82 -27.66 -64.77
N VAL A 750 3.55 -26.67 -65.26
CA VAL A 750 3.02 -25.59 -66.10
C VAL A 750 3.06 -25.93 -67.61
N LYS A 751 3.77 -26.99 -68.02
CA LYS A 751 4.08 -27.24 -69.45
C LYS A 751 3.30 -28.35 -70.18
N ASP A 752 2.56 -29.22 -69.49
CA ASP A 752 1.74 -30.24 -70.15
C ASP A 752 0.24 -29.89 -70.10
N ASN A 753 -0.11 -28.87 -70.89
CA ASN A 753 -1.49 -28.53 -71.26
C ASN A 753 -1.63 -28.70 -72.78
N TYR A 754 -1.65 -29.94 -73.29
CA TYR A 754 -2.11 -30.20 -74.66
C TYR A 754 -2.84 -31.56 -74.77
N SER A 755 -4.15 -31.45 -75.01
CA SER A 755 -5.03 -32.34 -75.78
C SER A 755 -4.71 -33.85 -75.81
N MET A 756 -5.44 -34.67 -75.05
CA MET A 756 -5.90 -36.01 -75.46
C MET A 756 -7.10 -36.45 -74.60
N GLU A 757 -8.00 -37.21 -75.21
CA GLU A 757 -9.29 -37.69 -74.68
C GLU A 757 -9.17 -38.85 -73.66
N GLU A 758 -10.31 -39.13 -73.00
CA GLU A 758 -10.69 -40.38 -72.30
C GLU A 758 -10.31 -40.56 -70.81
N SER A 759 -11.26 -40.15 -69.96
CA SER A 759 -11.85 -40.87 -68.81
C SER A 759 -11.01 -41.55 -67.72
N ASN A 760 -9.68 -41.43 -67.68
CA ASN A 760 -8.85 -42.00 -66.59
C ASN A 760 -7.88 -41.00 -65.91
N ILE A 761 -7.94 -39.71 -66.25
CA ILE A 761 -7.08 -38.67 -65.67
C ILE A 761 -7.70 -38.05 -64.40
N GLY A 762 -9.04 -38.04 -64.27
CA GLY A 762 -9.73 -37.51 -63.08
C GLY A 762 -9.37 -38.26 -61.80
N ASP A 763 -9.38 -39.60 -61.84
CA ASP A 763 -9.03 -40.43 -60.68
C ASP A 763 -7.52 -40.37 -60.33
N ILE A 764 -6.65 -40.11 -61.31
CA ILE A 764 -5.21 -39.91 -61.08
C ILE A 764 -4.97 -38.52 -60.51
N LEU A 765 -5.62 -37.48 -61.03
CA LEU A 765 -5.54 -36.11 -60.52
C LEU A 765 -6.10 -36.00 -59.11
N ASP A 766 -7.22 -36.64 -58.79
CA ASP A 766 -7.79 -36.60 -57.44
C ASP A 766 -6.93 -37.36 -56.44
N LYS A 767 -6.31 -38.48 -56.85
CA LYS A 767 -5.34 -39.21 -56.00
C LYS A 767 -4.02 -38.43 -55.83
N PHE A 768 -3.56 -37.74 -56.88
CA PHE A 768 -2.36 -36.91 -56.86
C PHE A 768 -2.56 -35.58 -56.10
N LEU A 769 -3.77 -35.00 -56.14
CA LEU A 769 -4.17 -33.84 -55.34
C LEU A 769 -4.30 -34.19 -53.85
N LEU A 770 -4.79 -35.39 -53.53
CA LEU A 770 -4.77 -35.92 -52.16
C LEU A 770 -3.33 -36.13 -51.65
N ASP A 771 -2.41 -36.63 -52.47
CA ASP A 771 -1.00 -36.78 -52.10
C ASP A 771 -0.26 -35.42 -52.00
N LEU A 772 -0.66 -34.40 -52.78
CA LEU A 772 -0.11 -33.04 -52.72
C LEU A 772 -0.52 -32.25 -51.47
N THR A 773 -1.74 -32.45 -50.96
CA THR A 773 -2.17 -31.79 -49.70
C THR A 773 -1.38 -32.26 -48.47
N PHE A 774 -0.78 -33.45 -48.51
CA PHE A 774 0.15 -33.94 -47.47
C PHE A 774 1.58 -33.38 -47.62
N ILE A 775 1.93 -32.88 -48.81
CA ILE A 775 3.23 -32.30 -49.13
C ILE A 775 3.27 -30.80 -48.79
N ASP A 776 2.14 -30.11 -48.82
CA ASP A 776 2.04 -28.66 -48.59
C ASP A 776 2.46 -28.23 -47.16
N ASP A 777 2.06 -28.97 -46.12
CA ASP A 777 2.47 -28.69 -44.74
C ASP A 777 3.97 -28.92 -44.50
N LYS A 778 4.55 -29.99 -45.07
CA LYS A 778 5.99 -30.25 -44.98
C LYS A 778 6.81 -29.26 -45.81
N LEU A 779 6.28 -28.80 -46.93
CA LEU A 779 6.93 -27.78 -47.77
C LEU A 779 6.91 -26.41 -47.12
N ASN A 780 5.80 -26.04 -46.46
CA ASN A 780 5.73 -24.80 -45.69
C ASN A 780 6.72 -24.81 -44.53
N ILE A 781 6.84 -25.94 -43.81
CA ILE A 781 7.88 -26.11 -42.76
C ILE A 781 9.29 -25.94 -43.36
N ILE A 782 9.57 -26.55 -44.51
CA ILE A 782 10.88 -26.43 -45.19
C ILE A 782 11.18 -24.99 -45.62
N ILE A 783 10.17 -24.27 -46.13
CA ILE A 783 10.32 -22.88 -46.55
C ILE A 783 10.51 -21.99 -45.32
N GLU A 784 9.73 -22.19 -44.27
CA GLU A 784 9.89 -21.50 -42.98
C GLU A 784 11.28 -21.72 -42.39
N ASP A 785 11.76 -22.97 -42.33
CA ASP A 785 13.11 -23.33 -41.87
C ASP A 785 14.19 -22.60 -42.70
N SER A 786 14.00 -22.51 -44.02
CA SER A 786 14.95 -21.82 -44.91
C SER A 786 14.98 -20.30 -44.69
N TYR A 787 13.83 -19.68 -44.43
CA TYR A 787 13.74 -18.26 -44.08
C TYR A 787 14.33 -18.00 -42.68
N GLU A 788 14.10 -18.89 -41.73
CA GLU A 788 14.63 -18.80 -40.37
C GLU A 788 16.16 -18.90 -40.35
N ILE A 789 16.74 -19.81 -41.15
CA ILE A 789 18.19 -19.92 -41.34
C ILE A 789 18.77 -18.64 -41.98
N SER A 790 18.10 -18.09 -43.00
CA SER A 790 18.54 -16.87 -43.68
C SER A 790 18.51 -15.65 -42.75
N ASN A 791 17.43 -15.50 -41.96
CA ASN A 791 17.31 -14.44 -40.95
C ASN A 791 18.39 -14.58 -39.87
N SER A 792 18.62 -15.81 -39.39
CA SER A 792 19.67 -16.10 -38.40
C SER A 792 21.08 -15.78 -38.93
N LEU A 793 21.37 -16.08 -40.21
CA LEU A 793 22.63 -15.71 -40.85
C LEU A 793 22.79 -14.19 -40.99
N ALA A 794 21.72 -13.46 -41.30
CA ALA A 794 21.74 -12.01 -41.36
C ALA A 794 22.00 -11.37 -39.98
N GLU A 795 21.41 -11.92 -38.92
CA GLU A 795 21.64 -11.50 -37.55
C GLU A 795 23.08 -11.74 -37.09
N ILE A 796 23.62 -12.95 -37.32
CA ILE A 796 25.01 -13.27 -36.96
C ILE A 796 26.00 -12.33 -37.69
N ASN A 797 25.77 -12.02 -38.96
CA ASN A 797 26.63 -11.08 -39.70
C ASN A 797 26.58 -9.65 -39.13
N LYS A 798 25.39 -9.20 -38.72
CA LYS A 798 25.20 -7.88 -38.09
C LYS A 798 25.93 -7.83 -36.74
N GLU A 799 25.85 -8.89 -35.95
CA GLU A 799 26.52 -9.01 -34.65
C GLU A 799 28.05 -8.99 -34.79
N ILE A 800 28.61 -9.78 -35.71
CA ILE A 800 30.05 -9.76 -36.01
C ILE A 800 30.50 -8.36 -36.44
N MET A 801 29.71 -7.65 -37.26
CA MET A 801 30.04 -6.30 -37.72
C MET A 801 30.04 -5.29 -36.56
N LEU A 802 29.06 -5.36 -35.66
CA LEU A 802 28.97 -4.49 -34.48
C LEU A 802 30.17 -4.71 -33.54
N LEU A 803 30.45 -5.97 -33.18
CA LEU A 803 31.59 -6.33 -32.32
C LEU A 803 32.93 -5.91 -32.95
N SER A 804 33.09 -6.09 -34.27
CA SER A 804 34.30 -5.67 -34.98
C SER A 804 34.51 -4.15 -34.96
N ASN A 805 33.43 -3.38 -35.06
CA ASN A 805 33.50 -1.92 -34.98
C ASN A 805 33.85 -1.45 -33.57
N GLU A 806 33.23 -2.03 -32.54
CA GLU A 806 33.53 -1.74 -31.14
C GLU A 806 34.98 -2.09 -30.79
N MET A 807 35.47 -3.25 -31.23
CA MET A 807 36.87 -3.65 -31.07
C MET A 807 37.84 -2.65 -31.72
N ASN A 808 37.51 -2.10 -32.89
CA ASN A 808 38.36 -1.11 -33.56
C ASN A 808 38.39 0.25 -32.84
N GLU A 809 37.27 0.68 -32.25
CA GLU A 809 37.23 1.89 -31.42
C GLU A 809 38.11 1.72 -30.17
N LYS A 810 37.97 0.60 -29.43
CA LYS A 810 38.83 0.33 -28.25
C LYS A 810 40.33 0.26 -28.60
N LYS A 811 40.69 -0.24 -29.79
CA LYS A 811 42.08 -0.20 -30.28
C LYS A 811 42.60 1.21 -30.49
N LYS A 812 41.75 2.15 -30.93
CA LYS A 812 42.14 3.58 -31.02
C LYS A 812 42.33 4.18 -29.64
N ASP A 813 41.47 3.85 -28.67
CA ASP A 813 41.60 4.33 -27.30
C ASP A 813 42.96 3.92 -26.69
N ILE A 814 43.39 2.66 -26.90
CA ILE A 814 44.72 2.19 -26.46
C ILE A 814 45.84 3.07 -27.03
N LEU A 815 45.81 3.39 -28.33
CA LEU A 815 46.81 4.24 -28.97
C LEU A 815 46.83 5.67 -28.40
N GLU A 816 45.68 6.18 -27.97
CA GLU A 816 45.58 7.49 -27.33
C GLU A 816 46.16 7.46 -25.91
N TRP A 817 45.85 6.42 -25.13
CA TRP A 817 46.43 6.20 -23.79
C TRP A 817 47.94 5.98 -23.84
N GLU A 818 48.46 5.24 -24.82
CA GLU A 818 49.90 5.05 -25.04
C GLU A 818 50.62 6.37 -25.31
N LYS A 819 50.01 7.31 -26.05
CA LYS A 819 50.55 8.66 -26.25
C LYS A 819 50.59 9.47 -24.94
N LEU A 820 49.56 9.35 -24.11
CA LEU A 820 49.50 10.03 -22.80
C LEU A 820 50.56 9.51 -21.81
N LEU A 821 51.00 8.25 -21.95
CA LEU A 821 52.15 7.68 -21.24
C LEU A 821 53.50 8.27 -21.67
N GLY A 822 53.54 9.06 -22.74
CA GLY A 822 54.75 9.70 -23.26
C GLY A 822 55.60 8.80 -24.16
N LEU A 823 55.02 7.69 -24.67
CA LEU A 823 55.70 6.77 -25.58
C LEU A 823 55.94 7.45 -26.95
N SER A 824 57.18 7.39 -27.42
CA SER A 824 57.55 7.77 -28.80
C SER A 824 57.36 6.59 -29.77
N GLU A 825 57.32 6.83 -31.08
CA GLU A 825 57.15 5.76 -32.11
C GLU A 825 58.21 4.64 -32.05
N SER A 826 59.30 4.83 -31.27
CA SER A 826 60.40 3.89 -31.10
C SER A 826 60.46 3.19 -29.73
N GLU A 827 59.60 3.52 -28.77
CA GLU A 827 59.59 2.88 -27.44
C GLU A 827 58.42 1.90 -27.31
N SER A 828 58.70 0.69 -26.82
CA SER A 828 57.66 -0.32 -26.61
C SER A 828 56.90 -0.04 -25.32
N TYR A 829 55.56 -0.13 -25.36
CA TYR A 829 54.70 -0.14 -24.18
C TYR A 829 55.23 -1.07 -23.07
N GLU A 830 55.75 -2.24 -23.44
CA GLU A 830 56.30 -3.22 -22.49
C GLU A 830 57.55 -2.73 -21.75
N GLU A 831 58.38 -1.90 -22.39
CA GLU A 831 59.58 -1.35 -21.75
C GLU A 831 59.22 -0.25 -20.74
N CYS A 832 58.30 0.64 -21.11
CA CYS A 832 57.80 1.69 -20.22
C CYS A 832 57.04 1.12 -19.02
N LYS A 833 56.19 0.11 -19.25
CA LYS A 833 55.51 -0.65 -18.19
C LYS A 833 56.51 -1.23 -17.20
N LYS A 834 57.58 -1.87 -17.70
CA LYS A 834 58.60 -2.49 -16.86
C LYS A 834 59.40 -1.49 -16.04
N ASP A 835 59.73 -0.32 -16.60
CA ASP A 835 60.42 0.77 -15.86
C ASP A 835 59.54 1.32 -14.74
N ILE A 836 58.25 1.54 -15.01
CA ILE A 836 57.27 2.01 -14.02
C ILE A 836 57.04 0.95 -12.94
N GLU A 837 56.86 -0.32 -13.31
CA GLU A 837 56.72 -1.45 -12.37
C GLU A 837 57.95 -1.60 -11.46
N THR A 838 59.15 -1.35 -11.99
CA THR A 838 60.39 -1.39 -11.21
C THR A 838 60.44 -0.26 -10.19
N LYS A 839 60.02 0.96 -10.56
CA LYS A 839 59.94 2.10 -9.65
C LYS A 839 58.82 1.98 -8.61
N LEU A 840 57.79 1.20 -8.91
CA LEU A 840 56.69 0.88 -7.97
C LEU A 840 57.04 -0.26 -7.01
N ALA A 841 58.10 -1.04 -7.25
CA ALA A 841 58.35 -2.33 -6.59
C ALA A 841 58.39 -2.29 -5.05
N GLU A 842 58.86 -1.20 -4.44
CA GLU A 842 58.94 -1.07 -2.98
C GLU A 842 57.58 -0.85 -2.30
N ASN A 843 56.60 -0.26 -3.00
CA ASN A 843 55.26 0.08 -2.49
C ASN A 843 54.13 -0.38 -3.44
N LYS A 844 54.38 -1.39 -4.28
CA LYS A 844 53.50 -1.80 -5.38
C LYS A 844 52.08 -2.11 -4.92
N GLU A 845 51.97 -2.81 -3.80
CA GLU A 845 50.68 -3.21 -3.22
C GLU A 845 49.82 -2.00 -2.81
N ASP A 846 50.46 -0.93 -2.34
CA ASP A 846 49.78 0.29 -1.90
C ASP A 846 49.35 1.19 -3.07
N TYR A 847 50.18 1.30 -4.12
CA TYR A 847 49.80 1.97 -5.37
C TYR A 847 48.66 1.21 -6.09
N ASP A 848 48.71 -0.11 -6.14
CA ASP A 848 47.68 -0.94 -6.77
C ASP A 848 46.36 -0.87 -5.99
N LYS A 849 46.41 -0.88 -4.65
CA LYS A 849 45.23 -0.66 -3.79
C LYS A 849 44.66 0.73 -3.99
N PHE A 850 45.49 1.77 -3.98
CA PHE A 850 45.05 3.15 -4.20
C PHE A 850 44.40 3.33 -5.57
N ALA A 851 45.03 2.82 -6.64
CA ALA A 851 44.51 2.91 -8.00
C ALA A 851 43.15 2.23 -8.14
N LYS A 852 42.96 1.05 -7.53
CA LYS A 852 41.66 0.36 -7.49
C LYS A 852 40.60 1.19 -6.76
N ILE A 853 40.94 1.74 -5.58
CA ILE A 853 40.01 2.58 -4.81
C ILE A 853 39.65 3.86 -5.56
N GLU A 854 40.61 4.49 -6.23
CA GLU A 854 40.40 5.70 -7.03
C GLU A 854 39.51 5.42 -8.25
N LEU A 855 39.72 4.30 -8.95
CA LEU A 855 38.87 3.83 -10.05
C LEU A 855 37.43 3.59 -9.57
N ILE A 856 37.25 2.88 -8.46
CA ILE A 856 35.93 2.64 -7.85
C ILE A 856 35.27 3.98 -7.50
N CYS A 857 35.99 4.90 -6.88
CA CYS A 857 35.45 6.22 -6.54
C CYS A 857 35.11 7.06 -7.79
N LYS A 858 35.90 7.00 -8.87
CA LYS A 858 35.61 7.70 -10.14
C LYS A 858 34.35 7.12 -10.79
N ASP A 859 34.21 5.81 -10.83
CA ASP A 859 33.01 5.14 -11.37
C ASP A 859 31.77 5.49 -10.53
N TRP A 860 31.87 5.43 -9.20
CA TRP A 860 30.79 5.84 -8.30
C TRP A 860 30.38 7.31 -8.50
N LYS A 861 31.34 8.23 -8.58
CA LYS A 861 31.06 9.65 -8.87
C LYS A 861 30.37 9.83 -10.22
N LYS A 862 30.75 9.05 -11.23
CA LYS A 862 30.12 9.07 -12.55
C LYS A 862 28.67 8.58 -12.49
N ARG A 863 28.42 7.44 -11.86
CA ARG A 863 27.05 6.89 -11.68
C ARG A 863 26.15 7.83 -10.86
N VAL A 864 26.69 8.41 -9.79
CA VAL A 864 25.98 9.39 -8.95
C VAL A 864 25.63 10.66 -9.76
N LYS A 865 26.52 11.15 -10.63
CA LYS A 865 26.23 12.28 -11.53
C LYS A 865 25.24 11.95 -12.64
N GLN A 866 25.20 10.69 -13.08
CA GLN A 866 24.30 10.22 -14.14
C GLN A 866 22.87 9.93 -13.65
N GLY A 867 22.65 9.85 -12.33
CA GLY A 867 21.32 9.77 -11.73
C GLY A 867 20.67 8.38 -11.72
N ASP A 868 21.34 7.35 -12.24
CA ASP A 868 20.79 5.99 -12.31
C ASP A 868 20.68 5.36 -10.92
N GLY A 869 19.44 5.05 -10.50
CA GLY A 869 19.15 4.26 -9.30
C GLY A 869 19.27 4.98 -7.95
N LEU A 870 19.57 6.28 -7.91
CA LEU A 870 19.84 7.02 -6.66
C LEU A 870 18.59 7.39 -5.86
N LEU A 871 17.42 7.34 -6.47
CA LEU A 871 16.16 7.78 -5.85
C LEU A 871 15.83 6.99 -4.58
N GLN A 872 16.20 5.70 -4.52
CA GLN A 872 15.95 4.89 -3.33
C GLN A 872 16.91 5.23 -2.19
N GLU A 873 18.20 5.37 -2.49
CA GLU A 873 19.23 5.71 -1.49
C GLU A 873 19.06 7.13 -0.94
N SER A 874 18.69 8.10 -1.79
CA SER A 874 18.42 9.47 -1.34
C SER A 874 17.19 9.55 -0.44
N LEU A 875 16.15 8.77 -0.72
CA LEU A 875 14.97 8.66 0.15
C LEU A 875 15.29 7.94 1.48
N LEU A 876 16.24 6.99 1.47
CA LEU A 876 16.72 6.33 2.69
C LEU A 876 17.51 7.26 3.61
N ASP A 877 18.11 8.34 3.11
CA ASP A 877 18.81 9.33 3.93
C ASP A 877 17.85 10.38 4.52
N ALA A 878 16.78 10.76 3.81
CA ALA A 878 15.85 11.78 4.30
C ALA A 878 15.00 11.31 5.49
N ASN A 879 14.99 12.06 6.59
CA ASN A 879 14.15 11.75 7.76
C ASN A 879 12.67 12.04 7.50
N ILE A 880 12.38 13.12 6.75
CA ILE A 880 11.04 13.64 6.55
C ILE A 880 10.72 13.70 5.06
N VAL A 881 9.59 13.11 4.68
CA VAL A 881 9.05 13.21 3.32
C VAL A 881 7.70 13.92 3.39
N GLY A 882 7.52 14.95 2.59
CA GLY A 882 6.27 15.70 2.46
C GLY A 882 5.65 15.55 1.09
N ALA A 883 4.41 15.07 1.03
CA ALA A 883 3.70 14.81 -0.22
C ALA A 883 2.19 15.08 -0.07
N THR A 884 1.47 15.26 -1.18
CA THR A 884 0.01 15.13 -1.10
C THR A 884 -0.38 13.66 -0.91
N CYS A 885 -1.57 13.39 -0.37
CA CYS A 885 -2.06 12.02 -0.16
C CYS A 885 -1.95 11.13 -1.41
N LEU A 886 -2.22 11.71 -2.59
CA LEU A 886 -2.09 11.01 -3.87
C LEU A 886 -0.69 11.13 -4.48
N GLY A 887 0.03 12.22 -4.18
CA GLY A 887 1.38 12.49 -4.70
C GLY A 887 2.42 11.48 -4.22
N ILE A 888 2.28 10.96 -2.99
CA ILE A 888 3.24 9.99 -2.41
C ILE A 888 3.33 8.70 -3.23
N ALA A 889 2.22 8.28 -3.84
CA ALA A 889 2.17 7.04 -4.61
C ALA A 889 2.88 7.13 -5.98
N SER A 890 3.39 8.31 -6.37
CA SER A 890 4.37 8.42 -7.47
C SER A 890 5.65 7.63 -7.20
N LEU A 891 5.99 7.40 -5.92
CA LEU A 891 7.11 6.56 -5.51
C LEU A 891 6.76 5.05 -5.48
N GLY A 892 5.47 4.71 -5.43
CA GLY A 892 4.93 3.51 -4.77
C GLY A 892 4.81 2.20 -5.57
N ASN A 893 5.58 2.02 -6.64
CA ASN A 893 5.70 0.71 -7.30
C ASN A 893 7.14 0.18 -7.42
N ARG A 894 8.16 0.99 -7.09
CA ARG A 894 9.58 0.61 -7.28
C ARG A 894 10.45 0.65 -6.02
N SER A 895 9.97 1.23 -4.90
CA SER A 895 10.87 1.69 -3.82
C SER A 895 10.71 1.04 -2.44
N GLY A 896 9.67 0.24 -2.19
CA GLY A 896 9.52 -0.47 -0.90
C GLY A 896 9.51 0.44 0.36
N LEU A 897 9.17 1.73 0.20
CA LEU A 897 9.26 2.73 1.27
C LEU A 897 8.28 2.44 2.39
N VAL A 898 8.81 2.35 3.61
CA VAL A 898 8.06 2.16 4.84
C VAL A 898 8.36 3.34 5.75
N PHE A 899 7.31 3.95 6.29
CA PHE A 899 7.42 5.04 7.26
C PHE A 899 7.08 4.55 8.66
N ASP A 900 7.86 4.95 9.65
CA ASP A 900 7.55 4.66 11.04
C ASP A 900 6.32 5.47 11.48
N TRP A 901 6.24 6.72 11.02
CA TRP A 901 5.14 7.64 11.30
C TRP A 901 4.57 8.24 10.03
N VAL A 902 3.25 8.23 9.90
CA VAL A 902 2.53 8.93 8.85
C VAL A 902 1.59 9.93 9.51
N ILE A 903 1.85 11.21 9.29
CA ILE A 903 1.04 12.32 9.80
C ILE A 903 0.24 12.90 8.64
N ILE A 904 -1.09 12.86 8.73
CA ILE A 904 -1.99 13.35 7.69
C ILE A 904 -2.69 14.61 8.20
N ASP A 905 -2.32 15.77 7.68
CA ASP A 905 -2.96 17.06 7.99
C ASP A 905 -4.16 17.32 7.07
N GLU A 906 -5.10 18.14 7.53
CA GLU A 906 -6.40 18.40 6.89
C GLU A 906 -7.20 17.13 6.59
N ALA A 907 -7.07 16.08 7.40
CA ALA A 907 -7.72 14.78 7.19
C ALA A 907 -9.26 14.84 7.16
N GLY A 908 -9.88 15.89 7.71
CA GLY A 908 -11.33 16.12 7.63
C GLY A 908 -11.84 16.50 6.23
N LYS A 909 -10.95 16.94 5.33
CA LYS A 909 -11.28 17.39 3.97
C LYS A 909 -10.95 16.36 2.89
N ALA A 910 -10.05 15.41 3.18
CA ALA A 910 -9.71 14.35 2.24
C ALA A 910 -10.79 13.26 2.22
N THR A 911 -11.05 12.71 1.04
CA THR A 911 -11.96 11.56 0.92
C THR A 911 -11.36 10.35 1.64
N PRO A 912 -12.18 9.39 2.11
CA PRO A 912 -11.65 8.21 2.78
C PRO A 912 -10.58 7.49 1.95
N THR A 913 -10.82 7.30 0.66
CA THR A 913 -9.94 6.57 -0.26
C THR A 913 -8.63 7.30 -0.56
N GLU A 914 -8.60 8.63 -0.51
CA GLU A 914 -7.36 9.41 -0.60
C GLU A 914 -6.47 9.20 0.64
N ILE A 915 -7.06 9.22 1.84
CA ILE A 915 -6.33 9.05 3.11
C ILE A 915 -5.73 7.64 3.22
N LEU A 916 -6.39 6.62 2.68
CA LEU A 916 -5.86 5.25 2.69
C LEU A 916 -4.50 5.13 1.99
N VAL A 917 -4.22 5.94 0.97
CA VAL A 917 -2.97 5.86 0.19
C VAL A 917 -1.72 6.04 1.05
N PRO A 918 -1.54 7.15 1.79
CA PRO A 918 -0.42 7.30 2.72
C PRO A 918 -0.52 6.36 3.94
N MET A 919 -1.74 6.03 4.41
CA MET A 919 -1.90 5.10 5.55
C MET A 919 -1.32 3.71 5.27
N CYS A 920 -1.39 3.23 4.02
CA CYS A 920 -0.85 1.91 3.68
C CYS A 920 0.68 1.80 3.84
N LEU A 921 1.39 2.93 3.89
CA LEU A 921 2.86 3.00 3.94
C LEU A 921 3.41 3.12 5.37
N GLY A 922 2.54 3.36 6.36
CA GLY A 922 2.93 3.68 7.74
C GLY A 922 2.80 2.53 8.72
N LYS A 923 3.72 2.47 9.70
CA LYS A 923 3.58 1.64 10.89
C LYS A 923 2.61 2.26 11.89
N LYS A 924 2.69 3.59 12.09
CA LYS A 924 1.83 4.36 12.99
C LYS A 924 1.24 5.59 12.29
N ILE A 925 -0.06 5.83 12.48
CA ILE A 925 -0.84 6.85 11.77
C ILE A 925 -1.31 7.93 12.74
N ILE A 926 -1.07 9.20 12.38
CA ILE A 926 -1.59 10.38 13.08
C ILE A 926 -2.49 11.14 12.11
N LEU A 927 -3.78 11.21 12.40
CA LEU A 927 -4.74 11.98 11.62
C LEU A 927 -4.98 13.31 12.33
N VAL A 928 -4.72 14.42 11.65
CA VAL A 928 -4.95 15.78 12.16
C VAL A 928 -5.97 16.45 11.25
N GLY A 929 -7.05 16.96 11.84
CA GLY A 929 -8.14 17.50 11.04
C GLY A 929 -9.19 18.21 11.86
N ASP A 930 -10.28 18.59 11.20
CA ASP A 930 -11.45 19.15 11.85
C ASP A 930 -12.71 18.87 11.02
N HIS A 931 -13.52 17.91 11.46
CA HIS A 931 -14.75 17.51 10.77
C HIS A 931 -15.87 18.55 10.88
N LYS A 932 -15.72 19.59 11.71
CA LYS A 932 -16.65 20.74 11.79
C LYS A 932 -16.31 21.84 10.76
N GLN A 933 -15.27 21.67 9.96
CA GLN A 933 -14.94 22.51 8.80
C GLN A 933 -15.32 21.82 7.49
N LEU A 934 -14.88 22.34 6.34
CA LEU A 934 -15.31 21.87 5.01
C LEU A 934 -15.09 20.36 4.83
N PRO A 935 -16.13 19.61 4.42
CA PRO A 935 -16.02 18.19 4.07
C PRO A 935 -15.27 18.02 2.73
N PRO A 936 -15.01 16.77 2.30
CA PRO A 936 -14.54 16.49 0.96
C PRO A 936 -15.46 17.10 -0.11
N VAL A 937 -14.85 17.51 -1.23
CA VAL A 937 -15.59 18.13 -2.34
C VAL A 937 -16.47 17.07 -3.00
N VAL A 938 -17.78 17.33 -3.00
CA VAL A 938 -18.77 16.42 -3.58
C VAL A 938 -19.07 16.78 -5.02
N ASP A 939 -18.97 15.77 -5.87
CA ASP A 939 -19.45 15.84 -7.23
C ASP A 939 -20.92 15.41 -7.30
N GLU A 940 -21.83 16.38 -7.34
CA GLU A 940 -23.28 16.15 -7.32
C GLU A 940 -23.79 15.34 -8.52
N THR A 941 -23.01 15.22 -9.60
CA THR A 941 -23.39 14.38 -10.73
C THR A 941 -23.34 12.88 -10.40
N LEU A 942 -22.51 12.48 -9.43
CA LEU A 942 -22.43 11.09 -8.96
C LEU A 942 -23.76 10.66 -8.30
N LEU A 943 -24.49 11.59 -7.68
CA LEU A 943 -25.80 11.32 -7.07
C LEU A 943 -26.90 11.02 -8.11
N LYS A 944 -26.71 11.47 -9.36
CA LYS A 944 -27.66 11.26 -10.46
C LYS A 944 -27.36 9.99 -11.26
N THR A 945 -26.25 9.33 -11.00
CA THR A 945 -25.80 8.17 -11.77
C THR A 945 -26.37 6.88 -11.17
N GLU A 946 -26.97 6.02 -11.99
CA GLU A 946 -27.51 4.74 -11.53
C GLU A 946 -26.40 3.84 -10.95
N SER A 947 -26.64 3.34 -9.73
CA SER A 947 -25.76 2.43 -9.00
C SER A 947 -26.55 1.34 -8.29
N GLU A 948 -25.90 0.20 -8.04
CA GLU A 948 -26.50 -0.95 -7.31
C GLU A 948 -26.84 -0.62 -5.84
N ILE A 949 -26.17 0.39 -5.28
CA ILE A 949 -26.41 0.92 -3.94
C ILE A 949 -26.80 2.38 -4.09
N SER A 950 -27.87 2.81 -3.42
CA SER A 950 -28.21 4.23 -3.31
C SER A 950 -27.13 4.95 -2.52
N ILE A 951 -26.31 5.75 -3.21
CA ILE A 951 -25.33 6.65 -2.59
C ILE A 951 -26.05 7.96 -2.28
N LYS A 952 -25.98 8.38 -1.03
CA LYS A 952 -26.49 9.68 -0.60
C LYS A 952 -25.39 10.72 -0.59
N ARG A 953 -25.78 11.99 -0.49
CA ARG A 953 -24.85 13.11 -0.34
C ARG A 953 -23.97 12.93 0.90
N GLU A 954 -24.56 12.46 2.01
CA GLU A 954 -23.82 12.22 3.25
C GLU A 954 -22.70 11.18 3.08
N ASP A 955 -22.90 10.16 2.23
CA ASP A 955 -21.86 9.14 1.96
C ASP A 955 -20.64 9.72 1.22
N LEU A 956 -20.82 10.82 0.47
CA LEU A 956 -19.75 11.51 -0.26
C LEU A 956 -19.08 12.60 0.59
N GLU A 957 -19.83 13.22 1.51
CA GLU A 957 -19.32 14.26 2.44
C GLU A 957 -18.62 13.67 3.68
N MET A 958 -18.88 12.41 4.02
CA MET A 958 -18.27 11.77 5.19
C MET A 958 -16.79 11.45 4.95
N SER A 959 -15.91 12.15 5.65
CA SER A 959 -14.47 11.85 5.67
C SER A 959 -14.15 10.64 6.55
N LEU A 960 -12.98 10.01 6.34
CA LEU A 960 -12.52 8.94 7.25
C LEU A 960 -12.23 9.49 8.65
N PHE A 961 -11.79 10.75 8.75
CA PHE A 961 -11.56 11.40 10.04
C PHE A 961 -12.86 11.50 10.84
N GLU A 962 -13.95 11.96 10.22
CA GLU A 962 -15.27 12.09 10.85
C GLU A 962 -15.78 10.73 11.33
N TYR A 963 -15.77 9.72 10.45
CA TYR A 963 -16.18 8.36 10.79
C TYR A 963 -15.41 7.76 11.99
N LEU A 964 -14.08 8.01 12.04
CA LEU A 964 -13.24 7.52 13.14
C LEU A 964 -13.43 8.34 14.42
N GLU A 965 -13.67 9.65 14.33
CA GLU A 965 -13.85 10.51 15.51
C GLU A 965 -15.03 10.03 16.36
N ASP A 966 -16.16 9.69 15.73
CA ASP A 966 -17.37 9.23 16.42
C ASP A 966 -17.19 7.93 17.22
N SER A 967 -16.22 7.09 16.85
CA SER A 967 -16.19 5.68 17.27
C SER A 967 -14.85 5.15 17.78
N ILE A 968 -13.74 5.86 17.53
CA ILE A 968 -12.42 5.44 18.01
C ILE A 968 -12.32 5.55 19.53
N ASN A 969 -11.50 4.68 20.13
CA ASN A 969 -11.20 4.71 21.55
C ASN A 969 -10.77 6.12 22.02
N ASN A 970 -11.40 6.65 23.08
CA ASN A 970 -11.12 7.97 23.65
C ASN A 970 -9.66 8.18 24.08
N LYS A 971 -8.90 7.12 24.34
CA LYS A 971 -7.46 7.22 24.60
C LYS A 971 -6.64 7.58 23.36
N CYS A 972 -7.16 7.26 22.18
CA CYS A 972 -6.53 7.47 20.88
C CYS A 972 -7.10 8.69 20.14
N LYS A 973 -7.85 9.56 20.82
CA LYS A 973 -8.27 10.85 20.28
C LYS A 973 -8.11 12.00 21.29
N ASP A 974 -7.94 13.21 20.77
CA ASP A 974 -7.98 14.44 21.56
C ASP A 974 -8.41 15.65 20.71
N VAL A 975 -8.74 16.75 21.38
CA VAL A 975 -9.16 18.02 20.79
C VAL A 975 -8.32 19.17 21.36
N LEU A 976 -7.81 20.04 20.48
CA LEU A 976 -7.13 21.27 20.89
C LEU A 976 -8.14 22.35 21.28
N THR A 977 -7.88 23.07 22.37
CA THR A 977 -8.86 24.00 22.96
C THR A 977 -8.43 25.46 22.92
N GLN A 978 -7.13 25.76 22.92
CA GLN A 978 -6.62 27.13 22.97
C GLN A 978 -6.44 27.69 21.56
N GLN A 979 -7.07 28.83 21.26
CA GLN A 979 -7.00 29.51 19.97
C GLN A 979 -6.20 30.82 20.06
N TYR A 980 -5.39 31.08 19.02
CA TYR A 980 -4.42 32.19 18.96
C TYR A 980 -4.68 33.17 17.82
N ARG A 981 -5.71 32.93 17.01
CA ARG A 981 -5.98 33.69 15.77
C ARG A 981 -6.91 34.87 16.02
N MET A 982 -8.09 34.56 16.54
CA MET A 982 -9.27 35.40 16.50
C MET A 982 -9.34 36.30 17.73
N HIS A 983 -9.95 37.47 17.60
CA HIS A 983 -10.41 38.28 18.73
C HIS A 983 -11.32 37.43 19.64
N PRO A 984 -11.25 37.58 20.98
CA PRO A 984 -12.01 36.73 21.92
C PRO A 984 -13.51 36.65 21.60
N THR A 985 -14.14 37.77 21.25
CA THR A 985 -15.56 37.82 20.88
C THR A 985 -15.88 36.99 19.62
N ILE A 986 -14.99 36.96 18.63
CA ILE A 986 -15.14 36.14 17.42
C ILE A 986 -14.93 34.67 17.79
N GLY A 987 -13.87 34.35 18.54
CA GLY A 987 -13.60 32.99 19.00
C GLY A 987 -14.75 32.39 19.82
N ASN A 988 -15.37 33.18 20.70
CA ASN A 988 -16.53 32.78 21.50
C ASN A 988 -17.77 32.52 20.64
N LEU A 989 -18.02 33.33 19.60
CA LEU A 989 -19.08 33.06 18.62
C LEU A 989 -18.86 31.71 17.94
N ILE A 990 -17.64 31.47 17.45
CA ILE A 990 -17.28 30.21 16.78
C ILE A 990 -17.46 29.03 17.74
N SER A 991 -16.99 29.15 18.98
CA SER A 991 -17.10 28.09 19.99
C SER A 991 -18.56 27.74 20.30
N ARG A 992 -19.41 28.75 20.52
CA ARG A 992 -20.82 28.55 20.88
C ARG A 992 -21.60 27.83 19.78
N ILE A 993 -21.37 28.21 18.52
CA ILE A 993 -22.19 27.73 17.41
C ILE A 993 -21.66 26.39 16.88
N PHE A 994 -20.34 26.29 16.65
CA PHE A 994 -19.77 25.18 15.89
C PHE A 994 -19.10 24.10 16.75
N TYR A 995 -18.75 24.42 18.00
CA TYR A 995 -18.03 23.52 18.91
C TYR A 995 -18.75 23.39 20.26
N LYS A 996 -20.04 23.03 20.25
CA LYS A 996 -20.89 22.96 21.46
C LYS A 996 -20.34 22.03 22.54
N GLU A 997 -19.61 20.99 22.15
CA GLU A 997 -19.00 20.01 23.04
C GLU A 997 -17.58 20.41 23.50
N THR A 998 -16.99 21.45 22.90
CA THR A 998 -15.62 21.89 23.19
C THR A 998 -15.54 23.41 23.30
N THR A 999 -15.23 23.90 24.50
CA THR A 999 -15.03 25.34 24.70
C THR A 999 -13.67 25.78 24.17
N LEU A 1000 -13.68 26.69 23.18
CA LEU A 1000 -12.46 27.33 22.70
C LEU A 1000 -12.05 28.44 23.68
N ILE A 1001 -10.79 28.39 24.10
CA ILE A 1001 -10.19 29.36 25.03
C ILE A 1001 -9.34 30.32 24.21
N SER A 1002 -9.61 31.61 24.34
CA SER A 1002 -8.86 32.65 23.61
C SER A 1002 -7.59 33.04 24.34
N GLU A 1003 -6.43 32.76 23.73
CA GLU A 1003 -5.12 33.25 24.21
C GLU A 1003 -4.78 34.64 23.66
N THR A 1004 -5.61 35.18 22.77
CA THR A 1004 -5.54 36.57 22.35
C THR A 1004 -6.28 37.47 23.34
N THR A 1005 -5.85 38.74 23.44
CA THR A 1005 -6.57 39.74 24.24
C THR A 1005 -7.42 40.63 23.34
N LYS A 1006 -8.52 41.18 23.91
CA LYS A 1006 -9.34 42.18 23.21
C LYS A 1006 -8.49 43.34 22.69
N LYS A 1007 -7.55 43.81 23.51
CA LYS A 1007 -6.64 44.91 23.14
C LYS A 1007 -5.70 44.55 21.98
N SER A 1008 -5.16 43.33 21.95
CA SER A 1008 -4.20 42.91 20.90
C SER A 1008 -4.85 42.65 19.54
N LYS A 1009 -6.15 42.32 19.51
CA LYS A 1009 -6.89 41.96 18.29
C LYS A 1009 -8.02 42.95 17.98
N CYS A 1010 -7.91 44.18 18.47
CA CYS A 1010 -8.88 45.25 18.20
C CYS A 1010 -8.37 46.14 17.06
N ILE A 1011 -9.23 46.40 16.07
CA ILE A 1011 -9.01 47.50 15.13
C ILE A 1011 -9.70 48.75 15.69
N PRO A 1012 -9.00 49.86 15.87
CA PRO A 1012 -9.56 51.07 16.46
C PRO A 1012 -10.42 51.88 15.47
N LEU A 1013 -11.43 51.24 14.86
CA LEU A 1013 -12.40 51.86 13.96
C LEU A 1013 -13.58 52.45 14.75
N ARG A 1014 -13.62 53.79 14.84
CA ARG A 1014 -14.69 54.55 15.49
C ARG A 1014 -16.02 54.37 14.77
N ILE A 1015 -16.02 54.18 13.44
CA ILE A 1015 -17.26 53.89 12.68
C ILE A 1015 -18.00 52.66 13.23
N TYR A 1016 -17.30 51.74 13.89
CA TYR A 1016 -17.87 50.54 14.51
C TYR A 1016 -17.74 50.53 16.04
N ASN A 1017 -17.43 51.64 16.68
CA ASN A 1017 -17.19 51.71 18.13
C ASN A 1017 -16.15 50.68 18.61
N ASN A 1018 -15.17 50.33 17.77
CA ASN A 1018 -14.17 49.29 18.02
C ASN A 1018 -14.74 47.87 18.24
N ASN A 1019 -15.99 47.62 17.82
CA ASN A 1019 -16.61 46.30 17.88
C ASN A 1019 -15.85 45.29 17.00
N ALA A 1020 -15.76 44.05 17.45
CA ALA A 1020 -15.11 42.95 16.74
C ALA A 1020 -16.06 42.22 15.78
N ILE A 1021 -17.39 42.32 16.01
CA ILE A 1021 -18.40 41.73 15.13
C ILE A 1021 -19.43 42.80 14.78
N VAL A 1022 -19.66 43.00 13.49
CA VAL A 1022 -20.64 43.97 12.99
C VAL A 1022 -21.55 43.30 11.97
N TRP A 1023 -22.86 43.38 12.19
CA TRP A 1023 -23.84 43.02 11.17
C TRP A 1023 -24.41 44.29 10.55
N LEU A 1024 -24.20 44.46 9.24
CA LEU A 1024 -24.74 45.55 8.43
C LEU A 1024 -26.01 45.07 7.73
N THR A 1025 -27.16 45.42 8.29
CA THR A 1025 -28.44 44.96 7.76
C THR A 1025 -28.95 45.87 6.64
N THR A 1026 -29.33 45.23 5.53
CA THR A 1026 -29.90 45.88 4.35
C THR A 1026 -31.44 45.91 4.36
N CYS A 1027 -32.10 45.55 5.46
CA CYS A 1027 -33.54 45.28 5.47
C CYS A 1027 -34.42 46.47 5.07
N LYS A 1028 -33.99 47.73 5.28
CA LYS A 1028 -34.71 48.95 4.88
C LYS A 1028 -34.25 49.55 3.55
N ARG A 1029 -33.20 49.01 2.90
CA ARG A 1029 -32.75 49.46 1.58
C ARG A 1029 -33.75 48.99 0.50
N LYS A 1030 -34.10 49.87 -0.45
CA LYS A 1030 -35.14 49.60 -1.47
C LYS A 1030 -34.82 48.44 -2.42
N ASN A 1031 -33.53 48.19 -2.70
CA ASN A 1031 -33.07 47.18 -3.66
C ASN A 1031 -32.38 45.99 -2.98
N ASN A 1032 -32.79 45.65 -1.75
CA ASN A 1032 -32.11 44.65 -0.93
C ASN A 1032 -32.41 43.19 -1.30
N LYS A 1033 -33.19 42.94 -2.36
CA LYS A 1033 -33.62 41.60 -2.78
C LYS A 1033 -32.53 40.90 -3.60
N GLU A 1034 -32.51 39.58 -3.49
CA GLU A 1034 -31.64 38.72 -4.29
C GLU A 1034 -32.07 38.67 -5.77
N GLU A 1035 -31.10 38.55 -6.67
CA GLU A 1035 -31.29 38.34 -8.11
C GLU A 1035 -30.71 36.96 -8.48
N GLN A 1036 -31.48 36.17 -9.23
CA GLN A 1036 -31.02 34.87 -9.73
C GLN A 1036 -30.33 35.02 -11.09
N ILE A 1037 -29.11 34.51 -11.21
CA ILE A 1037 -28.31 34.48 -12.44
C ILE A 1037 -27.99 33.03 -12.76
N GLY A 1038 -28.66 32.46 -13.77
CA GLY A 1038 -28.57 31.03 -14.06
C GLY A 1038 -28.96 30.18 -12.84
N THR A 1039 -28.02 29.37 -12.33
CA THR A 1039 -28.20 28.53 -11.14
C THR A 1039 -27.66 29.16 -9.84
N THR A 1040 -27.09 30.38 -9.91
CA THR A 1040 -26.49 31.10 -8.77
C THR A 1040 -27.27 32.38 -8.46
N PHE A 1041 -26.90 33.07 -7.38
CA PHE A 1041 -27.55 34.29 -6.90
C PHE A 1041 -26.54 35.43 -6.70
N MET A 1042 -27.02 36.66 -6.80
CA MET A 1042 -26.27 37.88 -6.47
C MET A 1042 -27.18 38.91 -5.79
N ASN A 1043 -26.60 39.91 -5.13
CA ASN A 1043 -27.32 41.00 -4.48
C ASN A 1043 -26.52 42.28 -4.64
N SER A 1044 -26.98 43.14 -5.57
CA SER A 1044 -26.32 44.40 -5.92
C SER A 1044 -26.27 45.38 -4.74
N CYS A 1045 -27.32 45.43 -3.92
CA CYS A 1045 -27.36 46.28 -2.73
C CYS A 1045 -26.31 45.89 -1.68
N GLU A 1046 -26.05 44.60 -1.47
CA GLU A 1046 -24.97 44.17 -0.57
C GLU A 1046 -23.60 44.59 -1.09
N VAL A 1047 -23.37 44.51 -2.41
CA VAL A 1047 -22.13 44.99 -3.03
C VAL A 1047 -21.97 46.50 -2.83
N ASP A 1048 -23.03 47.29 -3.02
CA ASP A 1048 -22.98 48.73 -2.76
C ASP A 1048 -22.56 49.03 -1.32
N VAL A 1049 -23.19 48.36 -0.34
CA VAL A 1049 -22.86 48.51 1.08
C VAL A 1049 -21.41 48.13 1.37
N ILE A 1050 -20.94 47.00 0.85
CA ILE A 1050 -19.54 46.57 1.07
C ILE A 1050 -18.57 47.64 0.60
N PHE A 1051 -18.79 48.24 -0.58
CA PHE A 1051 -17.90 49.28 -1.10
C PHE A 1051 -18.01 50.60 -0.34
N GLU A 1052 -19.23 51.03 0.03
CA GLU A 1052 -19.44 52.20 0.89
C GLU A 1052 -18.65 52.08 2.21
N GLU A 1053 -18.64 50.89 2.80
CA GLU A 1053 -17.94 50.62 4.06
C GLU A 1053 -16.43 50.46 3.88
N LEU A 1054 -15.95 49.80 2.82
CA LEU A 1054 -14.52 49.74 2.49
C LEU A 1054 -13.93 51.14 2.34
N GLU A 1055 -14.66 52.08 1.74
CA GLU A 1055 -14.21 53.47 1.63
C GLU A 1055 -14.12 54.18 3.00
N LYS A 1056 -15.10 53.95 3.89
CA LYS A 1056 -15.08 54.51 5.25
C LYS A 1056 -13.91 53.94 6.07
N ILE A 1057 -13.72 52.62 6.01
CA ILE A 1057 -12.61 51.91 6.67
C ILE A 1057 -11.28 52.42 6.13
N ASN A 1058 -11.09 52.50 4.82
CA ASN A 1058 -9.83 52.96 4.23
C ASN A 1058 -9.51 54.40 4.65
N LYS A 1059 -10.50 55.29 4.70
CA LYS A 1059 -10.32 56.68 5.18
C LYS A 1059 -9.85 56.71 6.63
N GLU A 1060 -10.49 55.94 7.51
CA GLU A 1060 -10.12 55.91 8.93
C GLU A 1060 -8.75 55.26 9.16
N LEU A 1061 -8.46 54.14 8.47
CA LEU A 1061 -7.14 53.50 8.54
C LEU A 1061 -6.02 54.38 7.98
N THR A 1062 -6.32 55.23 6.99
CA THR A 1062 -5.36 56.23 6.48
C THR A 1062 -5.03 57.26 7.56
N VAL A 1063 -6.04 57.75 8.30
CA VAL A 1063 -5.84 58.67 9.44
C VAL A 1063 -5.04 58.00 10.56
N LEU A 1064 -5.25 56.71 10.79
CA LEU A 1064 -4.53 55.92 11.80
C LEU A 1064 -3.14 55.44 11.33
N ASN A 1065 -2.81 55.65 10.06
CA ASN A 1065 -1.62 55.11 9.40
C ASN A 1065 -1.46 53.59 9.58
N LEU A 1066 -2.56 52.85 9.50
CA LEU A 1066 -2.60 51.40 9.57
C LEU A 1066 -2.86 50.81 8.19
N LYS A 1067 -2.22 49.67 7.90
CA LYS A 1067 -2.53 48.85 6.73
C LYS A 1067 -3.15 47.54 7.21
N LYS A 1068 -4.19 47.09 6.53
CA LYS A 1068 -4.93 45.88 6.89
C LYS A 1068 -5.24 45.01 5.68
N GLU A 1069 -5.24 43.71 5.89
CA GLU A 1069 -5.73 42.75 4.91
C GLU A 1069 -7.25 42.57 5.06
N VAL A 1070 -7.95 42.51 3.94
CA VAL A 1070 -9.40 42.34 3.88
C VAL A 1070 -9.76 41.17 2.98
N ALA A 1071 -10.51 40.22 3.52
CA ALA A 1071 -11.12 39.15 2.74
C ALA A 1071 -12.62 39.42 2.56
N ILE A 1072 -13.10 39.41 1.32
CA ILE A 1072 -14.53 39.48 0.99
C ILE A 1072 -14.97 38.10 0.53
N ILE A 1073 -15.76 37.45 1.38
CA ILE A 1073 -16.26 36.09 1.20
C ILE A 1073 -17.72 36.16 0.75
N ALA A 1074 -17.98 35.64 -0.43
CA ALA A 1074 -19.33 35.46 -0.95
C ALA A 1074 -19.56 33.96 -1.19
N GLY A 1075 -20.67 33.42 -0.69
CA GLY A 1075 -20.93 31.99 -0.90
C GLY A 1075 -21.43 31.67 -2.33
N TYR A 1076 -21.90 32.67 -3.09
CA TYR A 1076 -22.36 32.50 -4.48
C TYR A 1076 -21.32 33.02 -5.48
N HIS A 1077 -21.07 32.26 -6.55
CA HIS A 1077 -20.12 32.62 -7.60
C HIS A 1077 -20.48 33.93 -8.30
N ALA A 1078 -21.76 34.13 -8.67
CA ALA A 1078 -22.20 35.39 -9.30
C ALA A 1078 -21.98 36.62 -8.40
N GLN A 1079 -22.16 36.49 -7.09
CA GLN A 1079 -21.86 37.56 -6.15
C GLN A 1079 -20.36 37.86 -6.11
N LYS A 1080 -19.51 36.82 -6.02
CA LYS A 1080 -18.05 36.98 -6.06
C LYS A 1080 -17.62 37.72 -7.33
N ASP A 1081 -18.13 37.32 -8.49
CA ASP A 1081 -17.78 37.92 -9.77
C ASP A 1081 -18.26 39.37 -9.87
N LEU A 1082 -19.45 39.67 -9.34
CA LEU A 1082 -19.97 41.04 -9.27
C LEU A 1082 -19.07 41.94 -8.41
N ILE A 1083 -18.66 41.47 -7.23
CA ILE A 1083 -17.75 42.21 -6.33
C ILE A 1083 -16.40 42.41 -7.03
N ARG A 1084 -15.79 41.34 -7.60
CA ARG A 1084 -14.51 41.43 -8.30
C ARG A 1084 -14.56 42.44 -9.44
N ARG A 1085 -15.56 42.37 -10.32
CA ARG A 1085 -15.74 43.32 -11.43
C ARG A 1085 -15.78 44.76 -10.91
N ARG A 1086 -16.48 45.02 -9.82
CA ARG A 1086 -16.57 46.36 -9.23
C ARG A 1086 -15.26 46.85 -8.63
N ILE A 1087 -14.43 45.96 -8.07
CA ILE A 1087 -13.09 46.31 -7.59
C ILE A 1087 -12.20 46.71 -8.77
N TYR A 1088 -12.23 45.93 -9.86
CA TYR A 1088 -11.44 46.20 -11.05
C TYR A 1088 -11.87 47.53 -11.73
N THR A 1089 -13.17 47.79 -11.87
CA THR A 1089 -13.66 49.00 -12.57
C THR A 1089 -13.48 50.29 -11.79
N GLN A 1090 -13.48 50.27 -10.45
CA GLN A 1090 -13.30 51.48 -9.62
C GLN A 1090 -11.83 51.78 -9.25
N ASN A 1091 -10.89 51.10 -9.92
CA ASN A 1091 -9.44 51.30 -9.84
C ASN A 1091 -8.83 50.91 -8.47
N HIS A 1092 -8.01 49.85 -8.45
CA HIS A 1092 -7.32 49.31 -7.25
C HIS A 1092 -6.52 50.37 -6.46
N GLN A 1093 -6.16 51.50 -7.09
CA GLN A 1093 -5.43 52.61 -6.48
C GLN A 1093 -6.23 53.40 -5.42
N LYS A 1094 -7.57 53.25 -5.34
CA LYS A 1094 -8.41 53.95 -4.36
C LYS A 1094 -8.21 53.46 -2.92
N PHE A 1095 -7.78 52.22 -2.73
CA PHE A 1095 -7.64 51.58 -1.43
C PHE A 1095 -6.16 51.40 -1.06
N THR A 1096 -5.47 52.48 -0.73
CA THR A 1096 -4.02 52.47 -0.43
C THR A 1096 -3.63 51.74 0.85
N ASN A 1097 -4.57 51.61 1.80
CA ASN A 1097 -4.35 51.05 3.12
C ASN A 1097 -5.03 49.69 3.32
N LEU A 1098 -5.74 49.19 2.30
CA LEU A 1098 -6.41 47.90 2.33
C LEU A 1098 -5.86 47.00 1.22
N LYS A 1099 -5.43 45.79 1.60
CA LYS A 1099 -5.13 44.73 0.65
C LYS A 1099 -6.34 43.81 0.56
N ILE A 1100 -7.11 43.93 -0.52
CA ILE A 1100 -8.41 43.28 -0.66
C ILE A 1100 -8.28 42.00 -1.49
N GLU A 1101 -8.79 40.90 -0.95
CA GLU A 1101 -8.96 39.63 -1.65
C GLU A 1101 -10.44 39.26 -1.69
N VAL A 1102 -10.92 38.76 -2.84
CA VAL A 1102 -12.33 38.36 -3.02
C VAL A 1102 -12.40 36.95 -3.55
N ASN A 1103 -13.14 36.08 -2.86
CA ASN A 1103 -13.28 34.68 -3.24
C ASN A 1103 -14.50 33.99 -2.63
N THR A 1104 -14.76 32.75 -3.02
CA THR A 1104 -15.75 31.88 -2.35
C THR A 1104 -15.19 31.30 -1.05
N VAL A 1105 -16.08 30.75 -0.22
CA VAL A 1105 -15.71 30.13 1.07
C VAL A 1105 -14.67 29.02 0.88
N ASP A 1106 -14.87 28.12 -0.09
CA ASP A 1106 -14.01 26.97 -0.35
C ASP A 1106 -12.57 27.38 -0.71
N ALA A 1107 -12.41 28.51 -1.40
CA ALA A 1107 -11.11 29.03 -1.82
C ALA A 1107 -10.33 29.77 -0.71
N PHE A 1108 -11.01 30.22 0.35
CA PHE A 1108 -10.39 30.86 1.51
C PHE A 1108 -9.92 29.88 2.59
N GLN A 1109 -10.04 28.58 2.36
CA GLN A 1109 -9.54 27.60 3.30
C GLN A 1109 -8.02 27.71 3.50
N GLY A 1110 -7.57 27.53 4.73
CA GLY A 1110 -6.16 27.73 5.12
C GLY A 1110 -5.71 29.20 5.22
N ARG A 1111 -6.45 30.16 4.64
CA ARG A 1111 -6.14 31.60 4.70
C ARG A 1111 -6.68 32.27 5.95
N GLU A 1112 -6.24 33.49 6.24
CA GLU A 1112 -6.72 34.31 7.34
C GLU A 1112 -6.52 35.78 6.99
N SER A 1113 -7.39 36.67 7.49
CA SER A 1113 -7.34 38.10 7.18
C SER A 1113 -7.68 38.93 8.41
N ASP A 1114 -7.20 40.17 8.46
CA ASP A 1114 -7.47 41.05 9.60
C ASP A 1114 -8.96 41.38 9.68
N ILE A 1115 -9.55 41.73 8.53
CA ILE A 1115 -10.96 42.05 8.37
C ILE A 1115 -11.60 41.05 7.40
N VAL A 1116 -12.76 40.50 7.76
CA VAL A 1116 -13.56 39.65 6.87
C VAL A 1116 -14.92 40.27 6.65
N PHE A 1117 -15.28 40.46 5.38
CA PHE A 1117 -16.65 40.71 4.95
C PHE A 1117 -17.30 39.40 4.51
N TYR A 1118 -18.46 39.09 5.05
CA TYR A 1118 -19.30 37.98 4.59
C TYR A 1118 -20.60 38.51 3.99
N SER A 1119 -20.81 38.29 2.69
CA SER A 1119 -22.04 38.67 1.98
C SER A 1119 -23.03 37.51 2.03
N ILE A 1120 -24.21 37.76 2.61
CA ILE A 1120 -25.28 36.77 2.74
C ILE A 1120 -25.92 36.50 1.39
N VAL A 1121 -26.11 37.52 0.55
CA VAL A 1121 -26.78 37.49 -0.76
C VAL A 1121 -28.29 37.23 -0.65
N ARG A 1122 -28.67 36.21 0.12
CA ARG A 1122 -30.05 35.75 0.25
C ARG A 1122 -30.89 36.75 1.02
N SER A 1123 -31.95 37.22 0.37
CA SER A 1123 -32.89 38.20 0.88
C SER A 1123 -34.23 37.99 0.18
N ASN A 1124 -35.04 37.10 0.76
CA ASN A 1124 -36.34 36.70 0.24
C ASN A 1124 -37.39 36.58 1.36
N ASP A 1125 -38.66 36.63 0.98
CA ASP A 1125 -39.79 36.65 1.91
C ASP A 1125 -40.11 35.26 2.49
N GLU A 1126 -39.51 34.20 1.95
CA GLU A 1126 -39.72 32.83 2.41
C GLU A 1126 -38.65 32.38 3.43
N GLY A 1127 -37.55 33.14 3.57
CA GLY A 1127 -36.42 32.79 4.42
C GLY A 1127 -35.52 31.68 3.86
N LYS A 1128 -35.60 31.43 2.54
CA LYS A 1128 -34.78 30.41 1.87
C LYS A 1128 -33.31 30.80 1.91
N LEU A 1129 -32.51 29.99 2.61
CA LEU A 1129 -31.06 30.17 2.76
C LEU A 1129 -30.24 29.57 1.61
N GLY A 1130 -30.82 28.66 0.81
CA GLY A 1130 -30.05 27.95 -0.22
C GLY A 1130 -28.91 27.14 0.40
N PHE A 1131 -27.68 27.31 -0.11
CA PHE A 1131 -26.51 26.62 0.44
C PHE A 1131 -26.01 27.21 1.76
N LEU A 1132 -26.46 28.41 2.16
CA LEU A 1132 -26.03 29.04 3.43
C LEU A 1132 -26.47 28.26 4.67
N LYS A 1133 -27.29 27.22 4.48
CA LYS A 1133 -27.65 26.24 5.50
C LYS A 1133 -26.45 25.39 5.96
N ASP A 1134 -25.38 25.33 5.18
CA ASP A 1134 -24.17 24.58 5.50
C ASP A 1134 -23.38 25.27 6.63
N VAL A 1135 -23.54 24.70 7.83
CA VAL A 1135 -22.89 25.14 9.07
C VAL A 1135 -21.35 25.07 8.98
N ARG A 1136 -20.80 24.09 8.25
CA ARG A 1136 -19.34 23.89 8.11
C ARG A 1136 -18.72 24.99 7.25
N ARG A 1137 -19.38 25.38 6.16
CA ARG A 1137 -18.99 26.54 5.33
C ARG A 1137 -19.03 27.85 6.12
N LEU A 1138 -20.06 28.03 6.94
CA LEU A 1138 -20.20 29.22 7.78
C LEU A 1138 -19.08 29.31 8.83
N ASN A 1139 -18.77 28.19 9.50
CA ASN A 1139 -17.62 28.09 10.41
C ASN A 1139 -16.33 28.50 9.71
N VAL A 1140 -16.07 27.96 8.52
CA VAL A 1140 -14.88 28.30 7.75
C VAL A 1140 -14.84 29.76 7.35
N ALA A 1141 -15.95 30.36 6.93
CA ALA A 1141 -15.99 31.77 6.53
C ALA A 1141 -15.71 32.70 7.72
N PHE A 1142 -16.39 32.49 8.86
CA PHE A 1142 -16.32 33.39 10.01
C PHE A 1142 -14.97 33.28 10.74
N SER A 1143 -14.40 32.06 10.81
CA SER A 1143 -13.12 31.82 11.48
C SER A 1143 -11.87 32.31 10.72
N ARG A 1144 -12.04 32.95 9.55
CA ARG A 1144 -10.95 33.65 8.84
C ARG A 1144 -10.64 35.01 9.43
N ALA A 1145 -11.55 35.60 10.18
CA ALA A 1145 -11.41 36.93 10.76
C ALA A 1145 -10.49 36.92 11.97
N LYS A 1146 -9.38 37.68 11.92
CA LYS A 1146 -8.49 37.85 13.07
C LYS A 1146 -9.01 38.90 14.03
N GLU A 1147 -9.44 40.04 13.52
CA GLU A 1147 -9.70 41.23 14.34
C GLU A 1147 -11.14 41.76 14.18
N LEU A 1148 -11.68 41.75 12.95
CA LEU A 1148 -13.03 42.26 12.67
C LEU A 1148 -13.80 41.36 11.68
N LEU A 1149 -14.98 40.91 12.10
CA LEU A 1149 -15.93 40.20 11.26
C LEU A 1149 -17.12 41.12 10.92
N ILE A 1150 -17.36 41.35 9.63
CA ILE A 1150 -18.46 42.14 9.11
C ILE A 1150 -19.39 41.23 8.30
N VAL A 1151 -20.63 41.09 8.75
CA VAL A 1151 -21.68 40.35 8.02
C VAL A 1151 -22.57 41.36 7.32
N VAL A 1152 -22.79 41.21 6.02
CA VAL A 1152 -23.62 42.12 5.21
C VAL A 1152 -24.81 41.35 4.65
N GLY A 1153 -26.02 41.85 4.92
CA GLY A 1153 -27.24 41.28 4.35
C GLY A 1153 -28.47 41.43 5.24
N ASN A 1154 -29.61 40.98 4.72
CA ASN A 1154 -30.91 41.17 5.34
C ASN A 1154 -31.11 40.23 6.55
N HIS A 1155 -30.86 40.72 7.77
CA HIS A 1155 -30.99 39.91 8.99
C HIS A 1155 -32.40 39.34 9.21
N ILE A 1156 -33.47 40.05 8.81
CA ILE A 1156 -34.86 39.58 8.95
C ILE A 1156 -35.12 38.37 8.05
N SER A 1157 -34.57 38.38 6.83
CA SER A 1157 -34.67 37.24 5.94
C SER A 1157 -33.85 36.07 6.47
N ALA A 1158 -32.63 36.35 6.94
CA ALA A 1158 -31.71 35.36 7.48
C ALA A 1158 -32.17 34.75 8.82
N SER A 1159 -32.99 35.42 9.62
CA SER A 1159 -33.41 34.97 10.96
C SER A 1159 -34.78 34.28 10.99
N LYS A 1160 -35.36 33.94 9.85
CA LYS A 1160 -36.64 33.22 9.82
C LYS A 1160 -36.49 31.82 10.41
N LYS A 1161 -37.39 31.48 11.34
CA LYS A 1161 -37.48 30.15 11.95
C LYS A 1161 -37.91 29.14 10.90
N ILE A 1162 -36.93 28.43 10.36
CA ILE A 1162 -37.10 27.31 9.44
C ILE A 1162 -36.27 26.17 10.02
N THR A 1163 -36.85 24.98 10.09
CA THR A 1163 -36.13 23.75 10.44
C THR A 1163 -35.49 23.21 9.17
N ILE A 1164 -34.17 22.99 9.20
CA ILE A 1164 -33.40 22.47 8.07
C ILE A 1164 -32.80 21.15 8.52
N ASP A 1165 -33.21 20.03 7.91
CA ASP A 1165 -32.63 18.71 8.20
C ASP A 1165 -32.63 18.37 9.72
N ASN A 1166 -33.68 18.81 10.44
CA ASN A 1166 -33.85 18.75 11.90
C ASN A 1166 -32.96 19.68 12.76
N GLU A 1167 -32.18 20.57 12.14
CA GLU A 1167 -31.41 21.61 12.82
C GLU A 1167 -32.05 22.99 12.67
N GLU A 1168 -31.85 23.85 13.67
CA GLU A 1168 -32.29 25.24 13.62
C GLU A 1168 -31.33 26.08 12.75
N ASN A 1169 -31.89 27.07 12.08
CA ASN A 1169 -31.15 28.02 11.27
C ASN A 1169 -29.98 28.68 12.06
N PRO A 1170 -28.71 28.51 11.62
CA PRO A 1170 -27.54 28.97 12.38
C PRO A 1170 -27.47 30.49 12.53
N PHE A 1171 -28.10 31.25 11.63
CA PHE A 1171 -28.12 32.72 11.71
C PHE A 1171 -28.95 33.25 12.88
N ILE A 1172 -29.90 32.46 13.40
CA ILE A 1172 -30.66 32.84 14.61
C ILE A 1172 -29.70 32.93 15.80
N GLU A 1173 -28.91 31.89 16.02
CA GLU A 1173 -27.94 31.83 17.13
C GLU A 1173 -26.83 32.90 16.97
N ILE A 1174 -26.43 33.22 15.72
CA ILE A 1174 -25.48 34.32 15.43
C ILE A 1174 -26.06 35.67 15.84
N ILE A 1175 -27.31 35.95 15.45
CA ILE A 1175 -27.96 37.22 15.76
C ILE A 1175 -28.20 37.35 17.26
N ASP A 1176 -28.67 36.28 17.91
CA ASP A 1176 -28.85 36.23 19.36
C ASP A 1176 -27.53 36.51 20.09
N TYR A 1177 -26.43 35.89 19.65
CA TYR A 1177 -25.10 36.17 20.21
C TYR A 1177 -24.68 37.65 20.03
N ILE A 1178 -24.93 38.24 18.86
CA ILE A 1178 -24.63 39.66 18.59
C ILE A 1178 -25.44 40.58 19.53
N LEU A 1179 -26.71 40.27 19.75
CA LEU A 1179 -27.61 41.05 20.61
C LEU A 1179 -27.23 40.91 22.10
N GLU A 1180 -26.87 39.71 22.55
CA GLU A 1180 -26.42 39.44 23.92
C GLU A 1180 -25.08 40.12 24.24
N ASN A 1181 -24.19 40.30 23.26
CA ASN A 1181 -22.83 40.82 23.42
C ASN A 1181 -22.65 42.25 22.89
N SER A 1182 -23.61 43.14 23.17
CA SER A 1182 -23.65 44.53 22.66
C SER A 1182 -22.44 45.43 23.00
N THR A 1183 -21.55 44.99 23.90
CA THR A 1183 -20.31 45.70 24.24
C THR A 1183 -19.23 45.60 23.16
N ASP A 1184 -19.20 44.50 22.42
CA ASP A 1184 -18.17 44.22 21.41
C ASP A 1184 -18.77 43.80 20.06
N CYS A 1185 -20.11 43.77 19.98
CA CYS A 1185 -20.88 43.44 18.79
C CYS A 1185 -21.87 44.55 18.47
N SER A 1186 -22.22 44.73 17.19
CA SER A 1186 -23.33 45.61 16.81
C SER A 1186 -24.08 45.12 15.58
N LEU A 1187 -25.41 45.22 15.64
CA LEU A 1187 -26.28 45.14 14.47
C LEU A 1187 -26.66 46.56 14.07
N LYS A 1188 -26.24 47.01 12.88
CA LYS A 1188 -26.42 48.36 12.36
C LYS A 1188 -27.23 48.34 11.07
N GLU A 1189 -28.26 49.18 11.00
CA GLU A 1189 -28.97 49.45 9.74
C GLU A 1189 -28.14 50.38 8.85
N VAL A 1190 -28.03 50.02 7.57
CA VAL A 1190 -27.24 50.76 6.57
C VAL A 1190 -28.08 51.34 5.45
#